data_AF-C0W8D5-F1
#
_entry.id   AF-C0W8D5-F1
#
_cell.length_a   1.000
_cell.length_b   1.000
_cell.length_c   1.000
_cell.angle_alpha   90.00
_cell.angle_beta   90.00
_cell.angle_gamma   90.00
#
_symmetry.space_group_name_H-M   'P 1'
#
loop_
_entity.id
_entity.type
_entity.pdbx_description
1 polymer ?
#
loop_
_entity_poly.entity_id
_entity_poly.type
_entity_poly.pdbx_seq_one_letter_code
_entity_poly.pdbx_strand_id
1 'polypeptide(L)'
;MPASRYLRVASAISLVLAGAGQVAAVQAQPAAGEAAPAPVQLIELTTASGETTELAQAGLSEEEPGSGAGAEVPAGTVEGNGVAPARASLLAAATDAPDLERDADLLTEPLEVDGFLVAGFTWSGSEALPTGTQIYLRVRESGVWSSWYLNEAADAGPDDAEGNGGTDEFVTGGADAIQAAVVSGGRALPTDLTLALVPAKPAGEEVLSDDDVTTTQADPTEIAQDTAVTQEQLVDRLVDATAPVGSEDGTTADEGTDVSETTGATASAATSAGHGVNLDLPTALAATTTANGLPVPVVTRAEWGANQAYMTWSPKYANAAHVVVHHTAGTNNYTAAQSASIVAGIYYYHAVTLDWGDIGYNFLVDKYGQVFEGRYGTLSSAAGKMVIGGHARGVNTGTMGISMMGNYVSTSPTDVQIDRVGKMAGWFLKRSGVTNASASASFTILTTEKYKAGQVVNLPRILAHRDVGYTTCPGDGGYSKMGQIRSVAQSQISSGSTGGGSSTPAAPTWRLVDKTWYLYGADGARLTGWQKVNGSWYYLSPVNGAMATGWQAISGKWYYLTGSGAMTTGWVEVSGSWYYMSDSGAMVTGWLHLGSTWYYLHPSGAAALGWQLINGTWYYFRPGNAMVVGWAHVNGRWYYLGSSGEMMTGWLSVNGTWYYLDRSGVMLTGWQKIGGSWYYLNASGAMSTGWINLSGTWYYLRGSGAMVTGTQLIDGRYSEFAPSGAWKGYISEAEAKGLHLVMAAPTSTRSVTVAKMVAAYQRSGETYPASVLGRGGASTISAFAGLAYDEAAAEGVSPELLFVQAMKETGWLQYGGDVKATQFNFGGLGATGGGNPGNSFASVQIGLRAQVQHLRAYADPTVTTARLAHDVVDPRFSYVKKGSAPYIEYLGTQENPSGAGWATAKGYGTDLMAMVRSHFG
;
A
#
# COMPACT_ATOMS: atom_id res chain seq x y z
N MET A 1 8.07 16.60 44.88
CA MET A 1 7.77 17.75 45.77
C MET A 1 8.93 18.73 45.73
N PRO A 2 8.74 20.06 45.87
CA PRO A 2 7.51 20.83 45.61
C PRO A 2 7.75 22.15 44.82
N ALA A 3 6.87 22.49 43.89
CA ALA A 3 5.83 23.54 43.98
C ALA A 3 6.29 24.99 43.72
N SER A 4 5.62 25.69 42.79
CA SER A 4 4.54 26.64 43.14
C SER A 4 4.08 27.54 41.98
N ARG A 5 2.73 27.62 41.82
CA ARG A 5 1.86 28.82 41.66
C ARG A 5 2.21 29.83 40.54
N TYR A 6 1.27 30.30 39.71
CA TYR A 6 0.12 31.11 40.12
C TYR A 6 -1.00 31.17 39.06
N LEU A 7 -2.22 30.87 39.53
CA LEU A 7 -3.48 31.50 39.11
C LEU A 7 -3.45 33.00 39.49
N ARG A 8 -4.05 33.87 38.66
CA ARG A 8 -4.76 35.16 38.97
C ARG A 8 -4.67 36.08 37.72
N VAL A 9 -5.61 36.96 37.37
CA VAL A 9 -6.97 37.32 37.80
C VAL A 9 -7.47 38.27 36.70
N ALA A 10 -8.73 38.13 36.31
CA ALA A 10 -9.44 39.10 35.49
C ALA A 10 -9.50 40.46 36.20
N SER A 11 -9.19 41.55 35.51
CA SER A 11 -9.50 42.90 35.98
C SER A 11 -9.96 43.76 34.82
N ALA A 12 -11.24 44.15 34.92
CA ALA A 12 -11.91 45.09 34.07
C ALA A 12 -11.31 46.49 34.26
N ILE A 13 -11.02 47.18 33.15
CA ILE A 13 -10.94 48.63 33.10
C ILE A 13 -11.82 49.08 31.94
N SER A 14 -12.93 49.72 32.29
CA SER A 14 -13.73 50.53 31.39
C SER A 14 -13.01 51.85 31.14
N LEU A 15 -12.76 52.20 29.88
CA LEU A 15 -12.55 53.59 29.49
C LEU A 15 -13.30 53.88 28.19
N VAL A 16 -14.17 54.87 28.30
CA VAL A 16 -15.02 55.42 27.25
C VAL A 16 -14.18 56.28 26.31
N LEU A 17 -14.21 55.97 25.01
CA LEU A 17 -14.07 56.99 23.95
C LEU A 17 -15.08 56.69 22.83
N ALA A 18 -15.99 57.63 22.65
CA ALA A 18 -17.03 57.62 21.65
C ALA A 18 -16.52 58.13 20.30
N GLY A 19 -17.01 57.49 19.22
CA GLY A 19 -17.31 58.17 17.96
C GLY A 19 -16.36 57.91 16.79
N ALA A 20 -16.64 56.86 16.00
CA ALA A 20 -16.69 56.92 14.53
C ALA A 20 -17.11 55.57 13.93
N GLY A 21 -18.25 55.55 13.22
CA GLY A 21 -18.57 54.62 12.13
C GLY A 21 -18.73 53.13 12.48
N GLN A 22 -19.95 52.71 12.83
CA GLN A 22 -20.35 51.31 12.68
C GLN A 22 -20.37 50.95 11.18
N VAL A 23 -19.36 50.21 10.73
CA VAL A 23 -19.57 49.25 9.63
C VAL A 23 -19.97 47.95 10.34
N ALA A 24 -21.21 47.51 10.11
CA ALA A 24 -21.70 46.27 10.69
C ALA A 24 -20.76 45.13 10.30
N ALA A 25 -20.10 44.53 11.29
CA ALA A 25 -19.49 43.23 11.13
C ALA A 25 -20.63 42.25 10.82
N VAL A 26 -20.72 41.85 9.55
CA VAL A 26 -21.50 40.67 9.19
C VAL A 26 -20.78 39.51 9.86
N GLN A 27 -21.26 39.10 11.03
CA GLN A 27 -20.96 37.77 11.56
C GLN A 27 -21.49 36.79 10.52
N ALA A 28 -20.57 36.24 9.73
CA ALA A 28 -20.87 35.10 8.87
C ALA A 28 -21.33 33.98 9.79
N GLN A 29 -22.63 33.66 9.71
CA GLN A 29 -23.18 32.43 10.24
C GLN A 29 -22.43 31.27 9.58
N PRO A 30 -21.95 30.25 10.32
CA PRO A 30 -21.18 29.16 9.73
C PRO A 30 -22.02 28.43 8.69
N ALA A 31 -21.46 28.25 7.49
CA ALA A 31 -22.08 27.49 6.42
C ALA A 31 -22.19 26.01 6.86
N ALA A 32 -23.37 25.42 6.65
CA ALA A 32 -23.61 24.01 6.97
C ALA A 32 -22.70 23.10 6.11
N GLY A 33 -21.91 22.25 6.77
CA GLY A 33 -21.10 21.20 6.13
C GLY A 33 -19.58 21.35 6.23
N GLU A 34 -19.06 22.30 7.00
CA GLU A 34 -17.62 22.35 7.28
C GLU A 34 -17.21 21.25 8.28
N ALA A 35 -16.19 20.45 7.93
CA ALA A 35 -15.57 19.50 8.87
C ALA A 35 -15.22 20.22 10.19
N ALA A 36 -15.53 19.60 11.32
CA ALA A 36 -15.18 20.13 12.63
C ALA A 36 -13.65 20.07 12.82
N PRO A 37 -13.05 20.99 13.60
CA PRO A 37 -11.67 20.85 14.03
C PRO A 37 -11.47 19.51 14.76
N ALA A 38 -10.39 18.82 14.45
CA ALA A 38 -10.03 17.51 15.02
C ALA A 38 -8.55 17.51 15.47
N PRO A 39 -8.19 16.73 16.50
CA PRO A 39 -6.81 16.66 16.97
C PRO A 39 -5.89 16.02 15.92
N VAL A 40 -4.63 16.44 15.91
CA VAL A 40 -3.56 15.71 15.22
C VAL A 40 -3.25 14.47 16.03
N GLN A 41 -3.34 13.30 15.40
CA GLN A 41 -3.05 12.03 16.05
C GLN A 41 -1.54 11.78 15.97
N LEU A 42 -0.93 11.47 17.11
CA LEU A 42 0.49 11.19 17.26
C LEU A 42 0.67 9.73 17.66
N ILE A 43 1.44 8.98 16.88
CA ILE A 43 1.81 7.59 17.19
C ILE A 43 3.29 7.59 17.55
N GLU A 44 3.60 7.41 18.84
CA GLU A 44 4.97 7.33 19.33
C GLU A 44 5.59 5.99 18.94
N LEU A 45 6.67 6.03 18.16
CA LEU A 45 7.35 4.87 17.59
C LEU A 45 8.63 4.52 18.36
N THR A 46 9.31 5.52 18.93
CA THR A 46 10.40 5.33 19.88
C THR A 46 10.26 6.23 21.09
N THR A 47 10.84 5.80 22.21
CA THR A 47 10.90 6.56 23.47
C THR A 47 12.01 7.62 23.46
N ALA A 48 12.09 8.41 24.52
CA ALA A 48 13.17 9.38 24.75
C ALA A 48 14.58 8.75 24.84
N SER A 49 14.68 7.44 25.03
CA SER A 49 15.95 6.69 24.94
C SER A 49 16.21 6.03 23.58
N GLY A 50 15.30 6.18 22.61
CA GLY A 50 15.41 5.61 21.27
C GLY A 50 15.00 4.13 21.20
N GLU A 51 14.37 3.59 22.25
CA GLU A 51 13.83 2.23 22.27
C GLU A 51 12.45 2.22 21.61
N THR A 52 12.14 1.18 20.84
CA THR A 52 10.84 1.05 20.15
C THR A 52 9.69 0.81 21.14
N THR A 53 8.52 1.38 20.84
CA THR A 53 7.29 1.19 21.62
C THR A 53 6.61 -0.15 21.29
N GLU A 54 5.61 -0.56 22.08
CA GLU A 54 4.84 -1.79 21.81
C GLU A 54 4.12 -1.71 20.45
N LEU A 55 3.48 -0.57 20.15
CA LEU A 55 2.86 -0.29 18.84
C LEU A 55 3.84 -0.40 17.67
N ALA A 56 5.09 0.01 17.89
CA ALA A 56 6.17 -0.04 16.90
C ALA A 56 6.69 -1.47 16.63
N GLN A 57 6.47 -2.41 17.54
CA GLN A 57 6.92 -3.79 17.39
C GLN A 57 5.79 -4.75 17.00
N ALA A 58 4.52 -4.33 17.13
CA ALA A 58 3.36 -5.20 17.04
C ALA A 58 3.24 -5.98 15.71
N GLY A 59 3.73 -5.42 14.60
CA GLY A 59 3.69 -6.07 13.28
C GLY A 59 4.92 -6.93 12.96
N LEU A 60 5.93 -7.00 13.83
CA LEU A 60 7.10 -7.85 13.64
C LEU A 60 6.72 -9.32 13.89
N SER A 61 7.20 -10.24 13.04
CA SER A 61 6.93 -11.67 13.22
C SER A 61 7.60 -12.22 14.49
N GLU A 62 6.84 -12.94 15.34
CA GLU A 62 7.40 -13.69 16.47
C GLU A 62 8.16 -14.93 15.94
N GLU A 63 9.43 -14.76 15.53
CA GLU A 63 10.33 -15.91 15.46
C GLU A 63 10.72 -16.32 16.89
N GLU A 64 10.13 -17.41 17.37
CA GLU A 64 10.70 -18.22 18.46
C GLU A 64 12.20 -18.50 18.15
N PRO A 65 13.13 -18.26 19.08
CA PRO A 65 14.55 -18.43 18.83
C PRO A 65 14.90 -19.91 18.62
N GLY A 66 14.84 -20.34 17.36
CA GLY A 66 15.30 -21.63 16.89
C GLY A 66 16.82 -21.69 16.86
N SER A 67 17.40 -22.62 17.61
CA SER A 67 18.83 -22.93 17.64
C SER A 67 19.44 -23.10 16.24
N GLY A 68 20.25 -22.13 15.80
CA GLY A 68 21.02 -22.17 14.56
C GLY A 68 22.49 -21.86 14.83
N ALA A 69 23.36 -22.79 14.44
CA ALA A 69 24.79 -22.88 14.72
C ALA A 69 25.60 -21.57 14.61
N GLY A 70 26.46 -21.34 15.61
CA GLY A 70 27.47 -20.28 15.57
C GLY A 70 28.48 -20.47 14.45
N ALA A 71 28.73 -19.39 13.71
CA ALA A 71 29.90 -19.24 12.87
C ALA A 71 30.90 -18.33 13.60
N GLU A 72 32.03 -18.91 13.98
CA GLU A 72 33.19 -18.21 14.56
C GLU A 72 33.74 -17.15 13.59
N VAL A 73 34.02 -15.95 14.11
CA VAL A 73 34.83 -14.93 13.44
C VAL A 73 36.30 -15.13 13.87
N PRO A 74 37.25 -15.38 12.95
CA PRO A 74 38.65 -15.45 13.34
C PRO A 74 39.25 -14.04 13.44
N ALA A 75 39.97 -13.82 14.53
CA ALA A 75 40.75 -12.60 14.80
C ALA A 75 41.94 -12.47 13.85
N GLY A 76 42.12 -11.28 13.28
CA GLY A 76 43.27 -10.89 12.46
C GLY A 76 43.71 -9.46 12.80
N THR A 77 45.02 -9.31 13.03
CA THR A 77 45.77 -8.21 13.68
C THR A 77 45.85 -6.87 12.95
N VAL A 78 46.06 -5.80 13.74
CA VAL A 78 46.27 -4.38 13.36
C VAL A 78 47.77 -4.07 13.15
N GLU A 79 48.10 -3.38 12.05
CA GLU A 79 49.14 -2.32 11.83
C GLU A 79 49.17 -2.03 10.30
N GLY A 80 49.17 -0.82 9.73
CA GLY A 80 49.69 0.50 10.11
C GLY A 80 49.31 1.58 9.07
N ASN A 81 49.63 2.84 9.41
CA ASN A 81 49.10 4.11 8.89
C ASN A 81 49.12 4.41 7.39
N GLY A 82 47.99 4.94 6.89
CA GLY A 82 47.87 5.76 5.68
C GLY A 82 46.46 6.38 5.59
N VAL A 83 46.33 7.68 5.84
CA VAL A 83 45.04 8.40 5.88
C VAL A 83 44.53 8.64 4.45
N ALA A 84 43.46 7.95 4.08
CA ALA A 84 42.54 8.24 2.99
C ALA A 84 41.12 7.80 3.43
N PRO A 85 40.03 8.46 3.03
CA PRO A 85 38.71 8.24 3.62
C PRO A 85 38.16 6.87 3.20
N ALA A 86 38.19 5.92 4.12
CA ALA A 86 37.49 4.65 4.00
C ALA A 86 35.99 4.89 4.22
N ARG A 87 35.25 5.14 3.12
CA ARG A 87 33.78 5.09 3.05
C ARG A 87 33.28 4.40 1.78
N ALA A 88 34.07 3.50 1.19
CA ALA A 88 33.74 2.86 -0.10
C ALA A 88 33.90 1.32 -0.09
N SER A 89 33.91 0.68 1.07
CA SER A 89 33.97 -0.79 1.11
C SER A 89 33.08 -1.29 2.23
N LEU A 90 31.85 -1.65 1.85
CA LEU A 90 31.00 -2.70 2.43
C LEU A 90 29.59 -2.74 1.76
N LEU A 91 29.25 -1.82 0.85
CA LEU A 91 27.96 -1.85 0.11
C LEU A 91 28.00 -2.71 -1.17
N ALA A 92 28.56 -3.91 -1.05
CA ALA A 92 28.53 -4.90 -2.12
C ALA A 92 27.78 -6.16 -1.66
N ALA A 93 26.52 -6.01 -1.24
CA ALA A 93 25.55 -7.10 -1.11
C ALA A 93 24.14 -6.56 -0.76
N ALA A 94 23.36 -6.16 -1.75
CA ALA A 94 21.90 -6.33 -1.83
C ALA A 94 21.37 -5.50 -3.01
N THR A 95 20.88 -6.17 -4.05
CA THR A 95 20.26 -5.54 -5.24
C THR A 95 18.73 -5.65 -5.23
N ASP A 96 18.13 -6.02 -4.09
CA ASP A 96 16.69 -6.20 -3.92
C ASP A 96 16.16 -5.20 -2.87
N ALA A 97 14.96 -4.68 -3.06
CA ALA A 97 14.26 -3.86 -2.06
C ALA A 97 14.05 -4.68 -0.76
N PRO A 98 14.10 -4.05 0.43
CA PRO A 98 13.97 -4.79 1.69
C PRO A 98 12.62 -5.48 1.79
N ASP A 99 12.60 -6.67 2.37
CA ASP A 99 11.36 -7.35 2.74
C ASP A 99 10.93 -6.81 4.10
N LEU A 100 9.97 -5.88 4.14
CA LEU A 100 9.63 -5.15 5.37
C LEU A 100 9.12 -6.03 6.51
N GLU A 101 8.53 -7.20 6.22
CA GLU A 101 8.09 -8.15 7.26
C GLU A 101 9.27 -8.89 7.93
N ARG A 102 10.44 -8.91 7.27
CA ARG A 102 11.65 -9.59 7.74
C ARG A 102 12.76 -8.62 8.17
N ASP A 103 12.93 -7.53 7.43
CA ASP A 103 14.11 -6.66 7.49
C ASP A 103 13.89 -5.40 8.34
N ALA A 104 12.65 -5.11 8.75
CA ALA A 104 12.34 -3.93 9.54
C ALA A 104 12.76 -4.09 11.01
N ASP A 105 13.41 -3.06 11.55
CA ASP A 105 13.69 -2.94 12.99
C ASP A 105 12.45 -2.44 13.76
N LEU A 106 11.47 -1.90 13.03
CA LEU A 106 10.19 -1.40 13.51
C LEU A 106 9.14 -1.72 12.45
N LEU A 107 8.05 -2.37 12.84
CA LEU A 107 6.88 -2.58 11.98
C LEU A 107 5.63 -2.52 12.86
N THR A 108 4.76 -1.55 12.58
CA THR A 108 3.44 -1.50 13.23
C THR A 108 2.53 -2.56 12.64
N GLU A 109 1.52 -3.01 13.39
CA GLU A 109 0.33 -3.60 12.78
C GLU A 109 -0.34 -2.57 11.86
N PRO A 110 -1.20 -2.98 10.90
CA PRO A 110 -2.02 -2.03 10.16
C PRO A 110 -3.06 -1.40 11.12
N LEU A 111 -2.93 -0.10 11.37
CA LEU A 111 -3.72 0.62 12.37
C LEU A 111 -4.89 1.37 11.70
N GLU A 112 -6.12 1.18 12.18
CA GLU A 112 -7.24 2.08 11.87
C GLU A 112 -7.13 3.35 12.73
N VAL A 113 -7.34 4.50 12.09
CA VAL A 113 -7.14 5.83 12.69
C VAL A 113 -8.20 6.79 12.18
N ASP A 114 -8.37 7.93 12.85
CA ASP A 114 -9.24 8.98 12.32
C ASP A 114 -8.70 9.55 11.00
N GLY A 115 -9.61 9.97 10.13
CA GLY A 115 -9.29 10.41 8.77
C GLY A 115 -8.27 11.56 8.72
N PHE A 116 -7.18 11.36 7.98
CA PHE A 116 -6.09 12.34 7.84
C PHE A 116 -5.79 12.68 6.38
N LEU A 117 -5.23 13.86 6.13
CA LEU A 117 -4.85 14.36 4.79
C LEU A 117 -3.34 14.52 4.61
N VAL A 118 -2.60 14.62 5.70
CA VAL A 118 -1.13 14.72 5.69
C VAL A 118 -0.59 13.80 6.78
N ALA A 119 0.44 13.02 6.45
CA ALA A 119 1.22 12.26 7.41
C ALA A 119 2.70 12.63 7.31
N GLY A 120 3.45 12.42 8.37
CA GLY A 120 4.90 12.56 8.35
C GLY A 120 5.52 12.14 9.69
N PHE A 121 6.80 11.83 9.66
CA PHE A 121 7.56 11.42 10.83
C PHE A 121 8.38 12.58 11.37
N THR A 122 8.47 12.70 12.69
CA THR A 122 9.30 13.68 13.39
C THR A 122 10.10 13.00 14.50
N TRP A 123 11.22 13.58 14.90
CA TRP A 123 12.02 13.12 16.04
C TRP A 123 12.67 14.31 16.78
N SER A 124 13.13 14.06 18.00
CA SER A 124 13.77 15.09 18.82
C SER A 124 15.11 15.55 18.23
N GLY A 125 15.27 16.87 18.14
CA GLY A 125 16.49 17.53 17.66
C GLY A 125 16.59 17.60 16.13
N SER A 126 17.56 18.35 15.62
CA SER A 126 17.73 18.63 14.19
C SER A 126 18.70 17.67 13.49
N GLU A 127 19.07 16.57 14.13
CA GLU A 127 20.07 15.64 13.60
C GLU A 127 19.48 14.85 12.42
N ALA A 128 20.30 14.64 11.38
CA ALA A 128 19.92 13.81 10.25
C ALA A 128 19.73 12.35 10.70
N LEU A 129 18.82 11.63 10.01
CA LEU A 129 18.65 10.20 10.25
C LEU A 129 20.00 9.46 10.16
N PRO A 130 20.24 8.46 11.02
CA PRO A 130 21.44 7.63 10.93
C PRO A 130 21.59 7.08 9.51
N THR A 131 22.81 7.16 8.96
CA THR A 131 23.08 6.75 7.58
C THR A 131 22.60 5.33 7.29
N GLY A 132 21.77 5.18 6.26
CA GLY A 132 21.18 3.89 5.87
C GLY A 132 19.84 3.58 6.54
N THR A 133 19.29 4.49 7.35
CA THR A 133 17.92 4.36 7.89
C THR A 133 16.90 4.77 6.82
N GLN A 134 15.93 3.90 6.59
CA GLN A 134 14.83 4.10 5.64
C GLN A 134 13.50 3.98 6.39
N ILE A 135 12.65 4.99 6.22
CA ILE A 135 11.32 5.03 6.84
C ILE A 135 10.29 4.79 5.75
N TYR A 136 9.38 3.85 5.99
CA TYR A 136 8.33 3.49 5.06
C TYR A 136 6.96 3.70 5.69
N LEU A 137 5.99 4.04 4.85
CA LEU A 137 4.58 4.06 5.24
C LEU A 137 3.71 3.57 4.08
N ARG A 138 2.57 2.96 4.42
CA ARG A 138 1.44 2.74 3.50
C ARG A 138 0.14 3.15 4.17
N VAL A 139 -0.83 3.57 3.36
CA VAL A 139 -2.11 4.10 3.86
C VAL A 139 -3.27 3.37 3.20
N ARG A 140 -4.42 3.33 3.89
CA ARG A 140 -5.68 2.86 3.31
C ARG A 140 -6.54 4.06 2.92
N GLU A 141 -6.96 4.09 1.66
CA GLU A 141 -7.87 5.11 1.14
C GLU A 141 -9.07 4.41 0.49
N SER A 142 -10.29 4.78 0.88
CA SER A 142 -11.51 4.16 0.34
C SER A 142 -11.52 2.62 0.42
N GLY A 143 -10.97 2.08 1.52
CA GLY A 143 -10.88 0.63 1.75
C GLY A 143 -9.76 -0.09 0.99
N VAL A 144 -8.88 0.61 0.28
CA VAL A 144 -7.76 0.03 -0.48
C VAL A 144 -6.43 0.49 0.11
N TRP A 145 -5.56 -0.47 0.44
CA TRP A 145 -4.19 -0.19 0.87
C TRP A 145 -3.30 0.21 -0.31
N SER A 146 -2.48 1.23 -0.11
CA SER A 146 -1.44 1.60 -1.06
C SER A 146 -0.25 0.63 -1.03
N SER A 147 0.60 0.70 -2.06
CA SER A 147 1.98 0.21 -1.96
C SER A 147 2.72 0.88 -0.79
N TRP A 148 3.82 0.28 -0.35
CA TRP A 148 4.72 0.91 0.61
C TRP A 148 5.52 2.02 -0.06
N TYR A 149 5.56 3.20 0.55
CA TYR A 149 6.35 4.33 0.07
C TYR A 149 7.53 4.57 0.99
N LEU A 150 8.70 4.81 0.39
CA LEU A 150 9.83 5.37 1.11
C LEU A 150 9.53 6.84 1.41
N ASN A 151 9.48 7.20 2.70
CA ASN A 151 9.30 8.59 3.13
C ASN A 151 10.67 9.19 3.47
N GLU A 152 11.20 10.00 2.55
CA GLU A 152 12.54 10.56 2.66
C GLU A 152 12.66 11.52 3.85
N ALA A 153 13.83 11.55 4.50
CA ALA A 153 14.14 12.58 5.48
C ALA A 153 14.07 13.96 4.81
N ALA A 154 13.45 14.92 5.47
CA ALA A 154 13.29 16.26 4.94
C ALA A 154 14.66 16.93 4.75
N ASP A 155 15.03 17.18 3.50
CA ASP A 155 16.13 18.08 3.13
C ASP A 155 15.65 19.53 2.97
N ALA A 156 14.35 19.75 3.20
CA ALA A 156 13.71 21.05 3.42
C ALA A 156 13.80 21.50 4.90
N GLY A 157 13.54 22.79 5.14
CA GLY A 157 13.52 23.40 6.46
C GLY A 157 14.28 24.73 6.55
N PRO A 158 14.27 25.39 7.72
CA PRO A 158 14.96 26.66 7.95
C PRO A 158 16.46 26.58 7.70
N ASP A 159 17.04 27.65 7.12
CA ASP A 159 18.47 27.75 6.77
C ASP A 159 19.42 27.64 7.98
N ASP A 160 18.94 27.96 9.19
CA ASP A 160 19.68 27.89 10.45
C ASP A 160 19.63 26.51 11.13
N ALA A 161 18.87 25.56 10.58
CA ALA A 161 18.69 24.22 11.13
C ALA A 161 18.08 24.18 12.53
N GLU A 162 17.35 25.23 12.91
CA GLU A 162 16.47 25.19 14.08
C GLU A 162 15.18 24.40 13.75
N GLY A 163 14.67 23.67 14.74
CA GLY A 163 13.47 22.84 14.64
C GLY A 163 13.73 21.34 14.84
N ASN A 164 12.67 20.55 14.72
CA ASN A 164 12.74 19.09 14.81
C ASN A 164 13.13 18.49 13.46
N GLY A 165 13.88 17.39 13.51
CA GLY A 165 14.12 16.54 12.36
C GLY A 165 12.83 15.81 11.99
N GLY A 166 12.64 15.58 10.69
CA GLY A 166 11.46 14.88 10.20
C GLY A 166 11.62 14.42 8.76
N THR A 167 10.57 13.80 8.24
CA THR A 167 10.46 13.42 6.82
C THR A 167 9.68 14.44 6.02
N ASP A 168 9.76 14.35 4.69
CA ASP A 168 8.85 15.08 3.79
C ASP A 168 7.37 14.77 4.10
N GLU A 169 6.49 15.73 3.81
CA GLU A 169 5.06 15.58 4.02
C GLU A 169 4.43 14.60 3.02
N PHE A 170 3.71 13.61 3.56
CA PHE A 170 2.99 12.61 2.78
C PHE A 170 1.52 13.00 2.65
N VAL A 171 1.09 13.39 1.44
CA VAL A 171 -0.29 13.80 1.15
C VAL A 171 -1.18 12.59 0.89
N THR A 172 -2.39 12.61 1.44
CA THR A 172 -3.45 11.62 1.17
C THR A 172 -4.72 12.32 0.63
N GLY A 173 -5.62 11.54 0.04
CA GLY A 173 -6.98 11.89 -0.35
C GLY A 173 -8.02 11.63 0.76
N GLY A 174 -7.59 11.44 2.01
CA GLY A 174 -8.44 11.11 3.16
C GLY A 174 -8.25 9.67 3.61
N ALA A 175 -7.05 9.34 4.05
CA ALA A 175 -6.71 8.01 4.54
C ALA A 175 -7.32 7.76 5.92
N ASP A 176 -7.74 6.52 6.19
CA ASP A 176 -8.40 6.08 7.43
C ASP A 176 -7.71 4.89 8.11
N ALA A 177 -6.58 4.44 7.55
CA ALA A 177 -5.68 3.49 8.18
C ALA A 177 -4.25 3.73 7.70
N ILE A 178 -3.27 3.37 8.52
CA ILE A 178 -1.85 3.52 8.22
C ILE A 178 -1.05 2.34 8.76
N GLN A 179 0.07 2.04 8.11
CA GLN A 179 1.09 1.15 8.62
C GLN A 179 2.46 1.78 8.37
N ALA A 180 3.36 1.67 9.35
CA ALA A 180 4.69 2.24 9.30
C ALA A 180 5.76 1.17 9.51
N ALA A 181 6.89 1.33 8.83
CA ALA A 181 8.06 0.46 9.01
C ALA A 181 9.35 1.28 8.99
N VAL A 182 10.36 0.84 9.74
CA VAL A 182 11.72 1.44 9.70
C VAL A 182 12.75 0.33 9.51
N VAL A 183 13.61 0.51 8.51
CA VAL A 183 14.75 -0.36 8.23
C VAL A 183 16.03 0.43 8.49
N SER A 184 16.78 0.06 9.50
CA SER A 184 18.05 0.69 9.92
C SER A 184 19.23 -0.28 9.86
N GLY A 185 18.97 -1.59 9.74
CA GLY A 185 19.98 -2.65 9.76
C GLY A 185 20.62 -2.81 11.14
N GLY A 186 19.81 -2.78 12.20
CA GLY A 186 20.26 -2.91 13.60
C GLY A 186 20.98 -1.69 14.17
N ARG A 187 20.80 -0.50 13.58
CA ARG A 187 21.37 0.76 14.09
C ARG A 187 20.41 1.40 15.10
N ALA A 188 20.94 2.21 16.00
CA ALA A 188 20.11 2.95 16.95
C ALA A 188 19.14 3.88 16.20
N LEU A 189 17.86 3.81 16.55
CA LEU A 189 16.81 4.67 15.99
C LEU A 189 16.83 6.05 16.66
N PRO A 190 16.28 7.10 16.00
CA PRO A 190 16.13 8.41 16.60
C PRO A 190 15.30 8.35 17.90
N THR A 191 15.60 9.24 18.85
CA THR A 191 14.79 9.43 20.05
C THR A 191 13.50 10.17 19.72
N ASP A 192 12.40 9.80 20.38
CA ASP A 192 11.08 10.42 20.20
C ASP A 192 10.58 10.39 18.73
N LEU A 193 10.95 9.34 17.98
CA LEU A 193 10.42 9.13 16.63
C LEU A 193 8.92 8.97 16.73
N THR A 194 8.19 9.85 16.06
CA THR A 194 6.73 9.97 16.14
C THR A 194 6.15 10.11 14.75
N LEU A 195 5.10 9.34 14.45
CA LEU A 195 4.30 9.50 13.25
C LEU A 195 3.12 10.43 13.55
N ALA A 196 3.04 11.56 12.86
CA ALA A 196 1.98 12.55 13.00
C ALA A 196 0.96 12.42 11.85
N LEU A 197 -0.33 12.31 12.19
CA LEU A 197 -1.45 12.20 11.26
C LEU A 197 -2.34 13.44 11.38
N VAL A 198 -2.30 14.28 10.36
CA VAL A 198 -2.91 15.61 10.38
C VAL A 198 -4.27 15.57 9.67
N PRO A 199 -5.39 15.85 10.36
CA PRO A 199 -6.72 15.86 9.77
C PRO A 199 -6.93 17.10 8.89
N ALA A 200 -8.09 17.16 8.22
CA ALA A 200 -8.43 18.27 7.32
C ALA A 200 -8.46 19.65 8.00
N LYS A 201 -8.75 19.70 9.30
CA LYS A 201 -8.72 20.91 10.13
C LYS A 201 -8.05 20.61 11.47
N PRO A 202 -6.71 20.64 11.53
CA PRO A 202 -5.98 20.27 12.73
C PRO A 202 -6.20 21.29 13.84
N ALA A 203 -6.47 20.81 15.05
CA ALA A 203 -6.60 21.60 16.27
C ALA A 203 -6.23 20.77 17.51
N GLY A 204 -5.08 21.08 18.11
CA GLY A 204 -4.55 20.31 19.24
C GLY A 204 -3.93 18.98 18.81
N GLU A 205 -3.42 18.23 19.78
CA GLU A 205 -2.72 16.97 19.59
C GLU A 205 -3.29 15.91 20.53
N GLU A 206 -3.30 14.67 20.05
CA GLU A 206 -3.70 13.48 20.77
C GLU A 206 -2.67 12.40 20.54
N VAL A 207 -2.05 11.91 21.61
CA VAL A 207 -1.11 10.77 21.53
C VAL A 207 -1.94 9.50 21.64
N LEU A 208 -1.84 8.64 20.63
CA LEU A 208 -2.54 7.37 20.58
C LEU A 208 -1.74 6.31 21.33
N SER A 209 -2.38 5.66 22.31
CA SER A 209 -1.85 4.48 22.99
C SER A 209 -2.35 3.18 22.33
N ASP A 210 -1.79 2.03 22.73
CA ASP A 210 -2.23 0.72 22.22
C ASP A 210 -3.73 0.45 22.45
N ASP A 211 -4.29 0.99 23.54
CA ASP A 211 -5.72 0.88 23.84
C ASP A 211 -6.60 1.78 22.95
N ASP A 212 -6.03 2.79 22.29
CA ASP A 212 -6.75 3.79 21.50
C ASP A 212 -6.84 3.42 20.00
N VAL A 213 -6.05 2.45 19.53
CA VAL A 213 -5.99 2.05 18.12
C VAL A 213 -6.50 0.63 17.90
N THR A 214 -7.30 0.43 16.86
CA THR A 214 -7.74 -0.91 16.43
C THR A 214 -6.94 -1.36 15.23
N THR A 215 -6.52 -2.63 15.23
CA THR A 215 -5.84 -3.21 14.06
C THR A 215 -6.85 -3.62 12.99
N THR A 216 -6.43 -3.49 11.73
CA THR A 216 -7.18 -3.97 10.55
C THR A 216 -6.31 -4.93 9.75
N GLN A 217 -6.95 -5.70 8.86
CA GLN A 217 -6.21 -6.50 7.89
C GLN A 217 -5.67 -5.62 6.77
N ALA A 218 -4.45 -5.93 6.33
CA ALA A 218 -3.83 -5.35 5.15
C ALA A 218 -3.23 -6.48 4.31
N ASP A 219 -3.70 -6.64 3.07
CA ASP A 219 -3.10 -7.59 2.14
C ASP A 219 -1.63 -7.20 1.87
N PRO A 220 -0.74 -8.16 1.55
CA PRO A 220 0.64 -7.84 1.16
C PRO A 220 0.66 -6.93 -0.07
N THR A 221 1.37 -5.81 0.03
CA THR A 221 1.58 -4.86 -1.06
C THR A 221 3.07 -4.69 -1.31
N GLU A 222 3.46 -4.48 -2.57
CA GLU A 222 4.86 -4.21 -2.92
C GLU A 222 5.35 -2.86 -2.38
N ILE A 223 6.66 -2.70 -2.24
CA ILE A 223 7.28 -1.37 -2.14
C ILE A 223 7.16 -0.70 -3.50
N ALA A 224 6.58 0.50 -3.53
CA ALA A 224 6.56 1.32 -4.72
C ALA A 224 7.99 1.44 -5.23
N GLN A 225 8.23 1.03 -6.49
CA GLN A 225 9.53 1.10 -7.15
C GLN A 225 9.89 2.56 -7.48
N ASP A 226 9.96 3.39 -6.45
CA ASP A 226 10.76 4.59 -6.46
C ASP A 226 12.17 4.09 -6.27
N THR A 227 12.94 3.94 -7.35
CA THR A 227 14.37 3.67 -7.20
C THR A 227 14.94 4.78 -6.33
N ALA A 228 15.15 4.48 -5.05
CA ALA A 228 15.99 5.26 -4.17
C ALA A 228 17.31 5.40 -4.92
N VAL A 229 17.56 6.59 -5.46
CA VAL A 229 18.81 6.81 -6.16
C VAL A 229 19.86 6.78 -5.07
N THR A 230 20.58 5.67 -4.93
CA THR A 230 21.63 5.57 -3.94
C THR A 230 22.66 6.66 -4.24
N GLN A 231 23.31 7.21 -3.20
CA GLN A 231 24.36 8.22 -3.36
C GLN A 231 25.46 7.77 -4.35
N GLU A 232 25.61 6.46 -4.58
CA GLU A 232 26.56 5.85 -5.51
C GLU A 232 26.07 5.88 -6.99
N GLN A 233 24.77 5.74 -7.27
CA GLN A 233 24.21 5.75 -8.63
C GLN A 233 24.15 7.15 -9.27
N LEU A 234 24.21 8.22 -8.48
CA LEU A 234 24.27 9.60 -8.97
C LEU A 234 25.66 10.02 -9.47
N VAL A 235 26.72 9.37 -8.99
CA VAL A 235 28.10 9.71 -9.38
C VAL A 235 28.39 9.25 -10.81
N ASP A 236 27.87 8.09 -11.21
CA ASP A 236 28.08 7.54 -12.57
C ASP A 236 27.33 8.33 -13.66
N ARG A 237 26.17 8.90 -13.35
CA ARG A 237 25.38 9.70 -14.31
C ARG A 237 25.92 11.10 -14.54
N LEU A 238 26.90 11.56 -13.74
CA LEU A 238 27.51 12.88 -13.88
C LEU A 238 28.77 12.89 -14.76
N VAL A 239 29.32 11.72 -15.10
CA VAL A 239 30.55 11.61 -15.92
C VAL A 239 30.27 11.74 -17.42
N ASP A 240 29.02 11.55 -17.85
CA ASP A 240 28.66 11.53 -19.28
C ASP A 240 28.07 12.85 -19.83
N ALA A 241 27.88 13.86 -18.96
CA ALA A 241 27.33 15.16 -19.36
C ALA A 241 28.38 16.14 -19.94
N THR A 242 29.60 15.68 -20.24
CA THR A 242 30.69 16.52 -20.77
C THR A 242 31.27 16.12 -22.13
N ALA A 243 30.64 15.21 -22.91
CA ALA A 243 31.14 14.85 -24.24
C ALA A 243 30.27 15.42 -25.40
N PRO A 244 30.86 15.91 -26.52
CA PRO A 244 30.14 16.59 -27.59
C PRO A 244 29.63 15.66 -28.70
N VAL A 245 28.61 16.17 -29.40
CA VAL A 245 27.84 15.60 -30.52
C VAL A 245 28.72 15.15 -31.71
N GLY A 246 28.44 13.97 -32.26
CA GLY A 246 28.97 13.45 -33.52
C GLY A 246 27.92 12.65 -34.31
N SER A 247 27.99 12.73 -35.64
CA SER A 247 26.96 12.52 -36.67
C SER A 247 26.89 11.13 -37.33
N GLU A 248 25.67 10.81 -37.81
CA GLU A 248 25.24 10.04 -39.03
C GLU A 248 25.76 8.62 -39.35
N ASP A 249 24.83 7.66 -39.56
CA ASP A 249 24.39 7.08 -40.86
C ASP A 249 23.43 5.87 -40.62
N GLY A 250 22.24 5.78 -41.22
CA GLY A 250 21.93 5.02 -42.46
C GLY A 250 21.70 3.52 -42.19
N THR A 251 20.64 2.78 -42.57
CA THR A 251 19.73 2.78 -43.73
C THR A 251 18.70 1.63 -43.60
N THR A 252 17.51 1.78 -44.22
CA THR A 252 16.64 0.77 -44.92
C THR A 252 16.04 -0.43 -44.14
N ALA A 253 14.87 -1.02 -44.42
CA ALA A 253 13.71 -0.87 -45.33
C ALA A 253 12.69 -1.97 -44.86
N ASP A 254 11.37 -1.70 -44.83
CA ASP A 254 10.30 -2.29 -45.70
C ASP A 254 9.99 -3.78 -45.38
N GLU A 255 8.79 -4.39 -45.45
CA GLU A 255 7.46 -4.22 -46.05
C GLU A 255 6.45 -4.81 -45.02
N GLY A 256 5.19 -4.37 -44.87
CA GLY A 256 4.08 -4.53 -45.81
C GLY A 256 3.20 -5.74 -45.44
N THR A 257 1.93 -5.53 -45.06
CA THR A 257 0.75 -6.07 -45.76
C THR A 257 -0.58 -5.86 -45.01
N ASP A 258 -1.54 -5.56 -45.86
CA ASP A 258 -2.93 -5.15 -45.76
C ASP A 258 -3.88 -6.34 -45.55
N VAL A 259 -4.97 -6.18 -44.77
CA VAL A 259 -6.35 -6.56 -45.19
C VAL A 259 -7.45 -6.09 -44.19
N SER A 260 -8.20 -5.09 -44.66
CA SER A 260 -9.67 -5.03 -44.84
C SER A 260 -10.68 -5.57 -43.81
N GLU A 261 -11.40 -4.60 -43.23
CA GLU A 261 -12.86 -4.47 -42.96
C GLU A 261 -13.80 -5.69 -42.92
N THR A 262 -14.73 -5.69 -41.94
CA THR A 262 -16.17 -5.41 -42.18
C THR A 262 -17.04 -5.43 -40.91
N THR A 263 -17.91 -4.40 -40.80
CA THR A 263 -19.29 -4.37 -40.24
C THR A 263 -19.57 -5.04 -38.88
N GLY A 264 -20.06 -4.38 -37.83
CA GLY A 264 -21.12 -3.36 -37.77
C GLY A 264 -22.29 -3.94 -36.95
N ALA A 265 -22.49 -3.47 -35.71
CA ALA A 265 -23.78 -3.59 -35.00
C ALA A 265 -23.84 -2.65 -33.79
N THR A 266 -24.89 -1.85 -33.80
CA THR A 266 -25.34 -0.84 -32.83
C THR A 266 -25.73 -1.45 -31.48
N ALA A 267 -25.34 -0.81 -30.37
CA ALA A 267 -25.90 -1.06 -29.05
C ALA A 267 -26.45 0.23 -28.44
N SER A 268 -27.76 0.22 -28.23
CA SER A 268 -28.57 1.21 -27.54
C SER A 268 -28.34 1.18 -26.03
N ALA A 269 -28.18 2.36 -25.44
CA ALA A 269 -28.04 2.59 -24.02
C ALA A 269 -29.32 2.23 -23.24
N ALA A 270 -29.14 1.55 -22.11
CA ALA A 270 -30.13 1.46 -21.04
C ALA A 270 -29.42 1.72 -19.70
N THR A 271 -29.90 2.75 -19.03
CA THR A 271 -29.56 3.22 -17.69
C THR A 271 -30.03 2.25 -16.61
N SER A 272 -29.21 2.04 -15.58
CA SER A 272 -29.69 1.56 -14.27
C SER A 272 -28.86 2.18 -13.14
N ALA A 273 -29.58 2.62 -12.12
CA ALA A 273 -29.13 3.37 -10.96
C ALA A 273 -28.97 2.48 -9.72
N GLY A 274 -28.15 2.94 -8.76
CA GLY A 274 -28.05 2.46 -7.38
C GLY A 274 -26.60 2.19 -6.97
N HIS A 275 -26.07 2.57 -5.80
CA HIS A 275 -26.55 3.29 -4.61
C HIS A 275 -25.34 4.05 -4.05
N GLY A 276 -25.39 5.38 -3.98
CA GLY A 276 -24.32 6.21 -3.42
C GLY A 276 -24.55 6.48 -1.94
N VAL A 277 -23.50 6.33 -1.13
CA VAL A 277 -23.42 6.84 0.24
C VAL A 277 -23.28 8.36 0.14
N ASN A 278 -24.18 9.09 0.80
CA ASN A 278 -24.23 10.55 0.78
C ASN A 278 -23.15 11.11 1.72
N LEU A 279 -22.12 11.74 1.15
CA LEU A 279 -21.29 12.72 1.85
C LEU A 279 -21.71 14.10 1.31
N ASP A 280 -22.65 14.74 2.01
CA ASP A 280 -23.04 16.13 1.73
C ASP A 280 -21.87 17.06 2.10
N LEU A 281 -21.23 17.67 1.11
CA LEU A 281 -20.27 18.77 1.31
C LEU A 281 -20.60 19.95 0.37
N PRO A 282 -20.68 21.18 0.90
CA PRO A 282 -21.09 22.35 0.13
C PRO A 282 -20.01 22.81 -0.84
N THR A 283 -20.43 23.06 -2.08
CA THR A 283 -19.65 23.72 -3.12
C THR A 283 -19.60 25.23 -2.84
N ALA A 284 -18.52 25.71 -2.23
CA ALA A 284 -18.22 27.13 -2.15
C ALA A 284 -16.82 27.39 -2.72
N LEU A 285 -16.74 27.91 -3.95
CA LEU A 285 -15.50 28.46 -4.49
C LEU A 285 -15.11 29.68 -3.64
N ALA A 286 -13.94 29.61 -2.98
CA ALA A 286 -13.32 30.76 -2.35
C ALA A 286 -13.08 31.86 -3.39
N ALA A 287 -13.45 33.10 -3.07
CA ALA A 287 -13.10 34.27 -3.88
C ALA A 287 -11.58 34.37 -3.91
N THR A 288 -10.95 34.37 -5.08
CA THR A 288 -9.47 34.41 -5.24
C THR A 288 -9.00 35.83 -5.58
N THR A 289 -7.82 36.22 -5.12
CA THR A 289 -7.27 37.57 -5.39
C THR A 289 -6.35 37.60 -6.61
N THR A 290 -6.38 38.73 -7.34
CA THR A 290 -5.42 39.10 -8.40
C THR A 290 -4.59 40.33 -8.02
N ALA A 291 -4.54 40.68 -6.73
CA ALA A 291 -3.75 41.80 -6.23
C ALA A 291 -2.25 41.70 -6.60
N ASN A 292 -1.54 42.83 -6.66
CA ASN A 292 -0.10 42.91 -6.99
C ASN A 292 0.33 42.39 -8.37
N GLY A 293 -0.59 42.35 -9.34
CA GLY A 293 -0.26 41.98 -10.74
C GLY A 293 0.14 40.52 -10.89
N LEU A 294 -0.40 39.65 -10.04
CA LEU A 294 -0.24 38.20 -10.13
C LEU A 294 -0.73 37.70 -11.50
N PRO A 295 -0.06 36.70 -12.09
CA PRO A 295 -0.34 36.24 -13.45
C PRO A 295 -1.55 35.29 -13.50
N VAL A 296 -1.99 34.80 -12.34
CA VAL A 296 -3.10 33.87 -12.13
C VAL A 296 -3.76 34.18 -10.78
N PRO A 297 -5.03 33.81 -10.56
CA PRO A 297 -5.67 33.95 -9.25
C PRO A 297 -4.93 33.13 -8.19
N VAL A 298 -4.77 33.71 -7.00
CA VAL A 298 -4.16 33.05 -5.84
C VAL A 298 -5.16 33.00 -4.70
N VAL A 299 -5.31 31.82 -4.09
CA VAL A 299 -6.03 31.61 -2.84
C VAL A 299 -5.15 32.09 -1.69
N THR A 300 -5.55 33.18 -1.04
CA THR A 300 -4.79 33.78 0.08
C THR A 300 -4.85 32.93 1.34
N ARG A 301 -3.93 33.18 2.27
CA ARG A 301 -3.97 32.56 3.60
C ARG A 301 -5.31 32.72 4.32
N ALA A 302 -5.96 33.87 4.18
CA ALA A 302 -7.28 34.08 4.76
C ALA A 302 -8.37 33.25 4.07
N GLU A 303 -8.26 33.04 2.75
CA GLU A 303 -9.24 32.32 1.94
C GLU A 303 -9.17 30.80 2.13
N TRP A 304 -7.97 30.21 2.28
CA TRP A 304 -7.84 28.77 2.56
C TRP A 304 -7.92 28.43 4.05
N GLY A 305 -8.01 29.43 4.94
CA GLY A 305 -8.27 29.22 6.37
C GLY A 305 -7.02 29.02 7.23
N ALA A 306 -5.89 29.68 6.90
CA ALA A 306 -4.66 29.61 7.69
C ALA A 306 -4.88 30.02 9.14
N ASN A 307 -4.65 29.10 10.08
CA ASN A 307 -4.71 29.42 11.51
C ASN A 307 -3.49 30.25 11.93
N GLN A 308 -3.69 31.54 12.16
CA GLN A 308 -2.61 32.46 12.54
C GLN A 308 -1.91 32.08 13.85
N ALA A 309 -2.54 31.29 14.72
CA ALA A 309 -1.96 30.88 15.99
C ALA A 309 -0.76 29.93 15.84
N TYR A 310 -0.66 29.21 14.71
CA TYR A 310 0.47 28.31 14.45
C TYR A 310 1.72 29.04 13.97
N MET A 311 1.60 30.30 13.57
CA MET A 311 2.74 31.09 13.08
C MET A 311 3.53 31.63 14.26
N THR A 312 4.68 31.02 14.53
CA THR A 312 5.62 31.48 15.59
C THR A 312 6.79 32.30 15.01
N TRP A 313 7.01 32.20 13.70
CA TRP A 313 8.12 32.85 12.99
C TRP A 313 7.82 34.32 12.63
N SER A 314 8.88 35.12 12.48
CA SER A 314 8.81 36.49 11.92
C SER A 314 9.38 36.55 10.49
N PRO A 315 8.64 37.07 9.48
CA PRO A 315 9.06 37.06 8.07
C PRO A 315 10.33 37.87 7.82
N LYS A 316 11.37 37.17 7.35
CA LYS A 316 12.61 37.75 6.84
C LYS A 316 12.54 37.82 5.31
N TYR A 317 12.99 38.92 4.73
CA TYR A 317 12.97 39.13 3.27
C TYR A 317 14.39 39.23 2.72
N ALA A 318 14.69 38.47 1.68
CA ALA A 318 15.97 38.52 0.97
C ALA A 318 15.79 38.98 -0.47
N ASN A 319 16.85 39.52 -1.08
CA ASN A 319 16.90 39.70 -2.52
C ASN A 319 16.89 38.31 -3.16
N ALA A 320 15.98 38.07 -4.10
CA ALA A 320 15.77 36.75 -4.66
C ALA A 320 15.57 36.83 -6.18
N ALA A 321 16.22 35.91 -6.91
CA ALA A 321 16.23 35.91 -8.37
C ALA A 321 16.33 34.49 -8.97
N HIS A 322 15.95 33.49 -8.18
CA HIS A 322 15.90 32.07 -8.54
C HIS A 322 14.60 31.46 -8.01
N VAL A 323 14.13 30.37 -8.63
CA VAL A 323 12.91 29.65 -8.22
C VAL A 323 13.26 28.18 -8.03
N VAL A 324 12.93 27.61 -6.87
CA VAL A 324 13.06 26.17 -6.62
C VAL A 324 11.70 25.51 -6.74
N VAL A 325 11.60 24.49 -7.59
CA VAL A 325 10.38 23.70 -7.80
C VAL A 325 10.47 22.40 -7.00
N HIS A 326 9.44 22.17 -6.20
CA HIS A 326 9.23 21.00 -5.35
C HIS A 326 8.01 20.21 -5.79
N HIS A 327 7.85 19.04 -5.18
CA HIS A 327 6.57 18.35 -5.11
C HIS A 327 6.33 17.80 -3.70
N THR A 328 5.08 17.43 -3.38
CA THR A 328 4.76 16.74 -2.13
C THR A 328 4.90 15.21 -2.31
N ALA A 329 5.10 14.45 -1.24
CA ALA A 329 5.04 13.00 -1.30
C ALA A 329 3.59 12.48 -1.24
N GLY A 330 3.41 11.17 -1.43
CA GLY A 330 2.13 10.47 -1.24
C GLY A 330 1.29 10.27 -2.48
N THR A 331 0.00 10.59 -2.41
CA THR A 331 -0.99 10.26 -3.45
C THR A 331 -1.32 11.43 -4.36
N ASN A 332 -1.75 11.10 -5.57
CA ASN A 332 -2.42 12.02 -6.47
C ASN A 332 -3.96 11.88 -6.43
N ASN A 333 -4.53 11.12 -5.51
CA ASN A 333 -5.97 10.80 -5.52
C ASN A 333 -6.88 11.85 -4.86
N TYR A 334 -6.32 12.93 -4.29
CA TYR A 334 -7.12 14.00 -3.68
C TYR A 334 -7.95 14.79 -4.71
N THR A 335 -9.06 15.37 -4.25
CA THR A 335 -9.98 16.22 -5.04
C THR A 335 -9.62 17.70 -4.95
N ALA A 336 -10.09 18.51 -5.90
CA ALA A 336 -9.87 19.96 -5.90
C ALA A 336 -10.41 20.66 -4.64
N ALA A 337 -11.48 20.11 -4.06
CA ALA A 337 -12.08 20.63 -2.82
C ALA A 337 -11.22 20.34 -1.58
N GLN A 338 -10.39 19.30 -1.61
CA GLN A 338 -9.50 18.94 -0.49
C GLN A 338 -8.21 19.76 -0.49
N SER A 339 -7.86 20.44 -1.58
CA SER A 339 -6.57 21.12 -1.73
C SER A 339 -6.29 22.16 -0.65
N ALA A 340 -7.27 22.98 -0.28
CA ALA A 340 -7.12 23.96 0.82
C ALA A 340 -6.83 23.28 2.17
N SER A 341 -7.53 22.17 2.46
CA SER A 341 -7.33 21.39 3.69
C SER A 341 -5.96 20.69 3.71
N ILE A 342 -5.49 20.21 2.56
CA ILE A 342 -4.12 19.68 2.43
C ILE A 342 -3.10 20.79 2.71
N VAL A 343 -3.25 21.99 2.13
CA VAL A 343 -2.38 23.13 2.44
C VAL A 343 -2.39 23.47 3.94
N ALA A 344 -3.55 23.42 4.59
CA ALA A 344 -3.67 23.61 6.04
C ALA A 344 -2.97 22.51 6.85
N GLY A 345 -3.04 21.26 6.40
CA GLY A 345 -2.33 20.13 7.01
C GLY A 345 -0.81 20.26 6.89
N ILE A 346 -0.31 20.59 5.69
CA ILE A 346 1.12 20.85 5.45
C ILE A 346 1.60 22.03 6.30
N TYR A 347 0.77 23.06 6.44
CA TYR A 347 1.07 24.19 7.31
C TYR A 347 1.22 23.76 8.78
N TYR A 348 0.31 22.95 9.32
CA TYR A 348 0.43 22.42 10.68
C TYR A 348 1.71 21.59 10.83
N TYR A 349 1.93 20.64 9.92
CA TYR A 349 3.09 19.75 9.98
C TYR A 349 4.41 20.53 9.97
N HIS A 350 4.57 21.49 9.06
CA HIS A 350 5.78 22.32 9.01
C HIS A 350 5.90 23.27 10.21
N ALA A 351 4.84 24.00 10.54
CA ALA A 351 4.93 25.08 11.52
C ALA A 351 4.95 24.58 12.97
N VAL A 352 4.22 23.49 13.25
CA VAL A 352 4.02 22.95 14.60
C VAL A 352 4.82 21.67 14.78
N THR A 353 4.59 20.64 13.97
CA THR A 353 5.24 19.32 14.15
C THR A 353 6.76 19.40 13.98
N LEU A 354 7.22 20.05 12.90
CA LEU A 354 8.66 20.24 12.63
C LEU A 354 9.25 21.51 13.26
N ASP A 355 8.43 22.34 13.91
CA ASP A 355 8.82 23.62 14.52
C ASP A 355 9.52 24.61 13.56
N TRP A 356 9.12 24.65 12.28
CA TRP A 356 9.67 25.62 11.32
C TRP A 356 9.05 27.02 11.46
N GLY A 357 8.00 27.13 12.28
CA GLY A 357 7.27 28.36 12.59
C GLY A 357 6.39 28.93 11.49
N ASP A 358 6.49 28.45 10.23
CA ASP A 358 5.51 28.63 9.15
C ASP A 358 5.72 27.57 8.06
N ILE A 359 4.76 27.44 7.13
CA ILE A 359 4.85 26.54 5.98
C ILE A 359 6.09 26.82 5.13
N GLY A 360 6.84 25.78 4.72
CA GLY A 360 8.12 25.91 3.99
C GLY A 360 8.04 26.66 2.65
N TYR A 361 6.95 26.48 1.90
CA TYR A 361 6.82 26.97 0.52
C TYR A 361 6.23 28.37 0.42
N ASN A 362 6.69 29.18 -0.54
CA ASN A 362 6.05 30.47 -0.84
C ASN A 362 4.70 30.27 -1.53
N PHE A 363 4.63 29.34 -2.48
CA PHE A 363 3.40 28.96 -3.16
C PHE A 363 3.24 27.45 -3.22
N LEU A 364 2.00 26.98 -3.14
CA LEU A 364 1.63 25.60 -3.44
C LEU A 364 0.68 25.61 -4.63
N VAL A 365 0.85 24.66 -5.55
CA VAL A 365 0.02 24.56 -6.76
C VAL A 365 -0.53 23.15 -6.85
N ASP A 366 -1.85 23.00 -6.85
CA ASP A 366 -2.48 21.69 -7.00
C ASP A 366 -2.51 21.21 -8.46
N LYS A 367 -2.82 19.92 -8.66
CA LYS A 367 -2.95 19.31 -10.00
C LYS A 367 -4.10 19.89 -10.84
N TYR A 368 -4.99 20.69 -10.25
CA TYR A 368 -6.12 21.35 -10.92
C TYR A 368 -5.80 22.78 -11.34
N GLY A 369 -4.64 23.32 -10.93
CA GLY A 369 -4.19 24.67 -11.22
C GLY A 369 -4.69 25.74 -10.25
N GLN A 370 -5.13 25.37 -9.05
CA GLN A 370 -5.31 26.30 -7.93
C GLN A 370 -3.93 26.64 -7.35
N VAL A 371 -3.70 27.92 -7.10
CA VAL A 371 -2.45 28.43 -6.52
C VAL A 371 -2.75 28.98 -5.14
N PHE A 372 -2.07 28.48 -4.11
CA PHE A 372 -2.23 28.90 -2.73
C PHE A 372 -1.04 29.75 -2.30
N GLU A 373 -1.31 30.87 -1.63
CA GLU A 373 -0.29 31.55 -0.84
C GLU A 373 0.11 30.64 0.33
N GLY A 374 1.35 30.15 0.30
CA GLY A 374 1.92 29.40 1.41
C GLY A 374 2.42 30.37 2.47
N ARG A 375 3.74 30.58 2.52
CA ARG A 375 4.43 31.34 3.56
C ARG A 375 3.92 32.77 3.70
N TYR A 376 3.64 33.19 4.93
CA TYR A 376 3.12 34.52 5.24
C TYR A 376 4.09 35.62 4.77
N GLY A 377 3.55 36.64 4.11
CA GLY A 377 4.33 37.76 3.54
C GLY A 377 4.78 37.54 2.10
N THR A 378 4.47 36.39 1.49
CA THR A 378 4.77 36.10 0.09
C THR A 378 4.10 37.10 -0.84
N LEU A 379 2.78 37.32 -0.70
CA LEU A 379 2.05 38.24 -1.59
C LEU A 379 2.43 39.72 -1.40
N SER A 380 2.91 40.09 -0.22
CA SER A 380 3.36 41.45 0.10
C SER A 380 4.84 41.71 -0.17
N SER A 381 5.59 40.72 -0.64
CA SER A 381 7.03 40.86 -0.91
C SER A 381 7.28 41.95 -1.95
N ALA A 382 8.23 42.86 -1.70
CA ALA A 382 8.62 43.91 -2.64
C ALA A 382 9.25 43.33 -3.92
N ALA A 383 9.24 44.11 -5.02
CA ALA A 383 9.91 43.69 -6.26
C ALA A 383 11.40 43.40 -6.02
N GLY A 384 11.91 42.29 -6.56
CA GLY A 384 13.27 41.81 -6.34
C GLY A 384 13.54 41.13 -5.00
N LYS A 385 12.53 41.05 -4.13
CA LYS A 385 12.62 40.35 -2.84
C LYS A 385 11.60 39.23 -2.72
N MET A 386 11.90 38.26 -1.87
CA MET A 386 10.98 37.21 -1.44
C MET A 386 11.14 36.94 0.05
N VAL A 387 10.06 36.57 0.72
CA VAL A 387 10.15 36.04 2.09
C VAL A 387 10.92 34.73 2.06
N ILE A 388 11.90 34.60 2.95
CA ILE A 388 12.78 33.42 3.02
C ILE A 388 11.92 32.20 3.42
N GLY A 389 11.96 31.18 2.57
CA GLY A 389 11.25 29.92 2.75
C GLY A 389 11.92 28.98 3.74
N GLY A 390 11.35 27.78 3.81
CA GLY A 390 11.97 26.57 4.36
C GLY A 390 11.82 25.42 3.37
N HIS A 391 11.82 25.71 2.07
CA HIS A 391 11.60 24.75 1.00
C HIS A 391 12.86 23.98 0.65
N ALA A 392 14.04 24.60 0.65
CA ALA A 392 15.31 23.95 0.29
C ALA A 392 16.43 24.43 1.21
N ARG A 393 16.84 23.61 2.18
CA ARG A 393 17.80 23.98 3.22
C ARG A 393 19.08 24.53 2.60
N GLY A 394 19.49 25.73 3.05
CA GLY A 394 20.66 26.46 2.60
C GLY A 394 20.61 27.02 1.17
N VAL A 395 19.44 26.93 0.52
CA VAL A 395 19.12 27.58 -0.76
C VAL A 395 17.81 28.39 -0.64
N ASN A 396 17.19 28.45 0.55
CA ASN A 396 15.99 29.26 0.80
C ASN A 396 16.27 30.75 0.58
N THR A 397 17.36 31.25 1.14
CA THR A 397 17.78 32.64 0.96
C THR A 397 18.17 32.89 -0.50
N GLY A 398 17.42 33.76 -1.17
CA GLY A 398 17.69 34.14 -2.56
C GLY A 398 16.82 33.42 -3.60
N THR A 399 15.90 32.55 -3.15
CA THR A 399 14.95 31.83 -4.01
C THR A 399 13.50 32.10 -3.63
N MET A 400 12.59 31.76 -4.53
CA MET A 400 11.17 31.54 -4.25
C MET A 400 10.87 30.04 -4.40
N GLY A 401 10.27 29.42 -3.38
CA GLY A 401 9.87 28.02 -3.40
C GLY A 401 8.44 27.84 -3.92
N ILE A 402 8.25 26.96 -4.91
CA ILE A 402 6.92 26.54 -5.37
C ILE A 402 6.81 25.01 -5.22
N SER A 403 5.85 24.53 -4.42
CA SER A 403 5.55 23.09 -4.33
C SER A 403 4.39 22.70 -5.23
N MET A 404 4.61 21.72 -6.10
CA MET A 404 3.56 21.05 -6.86
C MET A 404 2.92 20.00 -5.96
N MET A 405 1.69 20.22 -5.52
CA MET A 405 0.99 19.25 -4.68
C MET A 405 0.69 17.98 -5.50
N GLY A 406 1.17 16.85 -5.03
CA GLY A 406 1.08 15.53 -5.66
C GLY A 406 2.44 14.85 -5.85
N ASN A 407 2.42 13.52 -5.95
CA ASN A 407 3.59 12.68 -6.20
C ASN A 407 3.87 12.57 -7.71
N TYR A 408 5.07 12.98 -8.12
CA TYR A 408 5.48 13.05 -9.53
C TYR A 408 6.77 12.27 -9.78
N VAL A 409 7.10 11.31 -8.92
CA VAL A 409 8.26 10.43 -9.12
C VAL A 409 8.12 9.71 -10.46
N SER A 410 6.99 9.03 -10.70
CA SER A 410 6.71 8.35 -11.98
C SER A 410 5.55 8.96 -12.79
N THR A 411 4.73 9.80 -12.16
CA THR A 411 3.58 10.46 -12.81
C THR A 411 3.95 11.87 -13.29
N SER A 412 3.45 12.30 -14.44
CA SER A 412 3.69 13.66 -14.93
C SER A 412 2.71 14.67 -14.29
N PRO A 413 3.17 15.86 -13.86
CA PRO A 413 2.27 16.95 -13.45
C PRO A 413 1.33 17.35 -14.59
N THR A 414 0.14 17.83 -14.25
CA THR A 414 -0.85 18.24 -15.26
C THR A 414 -0.38 19.50 -16.01
N ASP A 415 -0.79 19.65 -17.26
CA ASP A 415 -0.41 20.84 -18.05
C ASP A 415 -0.86 22.15 -17.39
N VAL A 416 -2.02 22.14 -16.71
CA VAL A 416 -2.51 23.32 -15.99
C VAL A 416 -1.62 23.65 -14.79
N GLN A 417 -1.16 22.64 -14.03
CA GLN A 417 -0.24 22.86 -12.91
C GLN A 417 1.12 23.39 -13.41
N ILE A 418 1.66 22.82 -14.49
CA ILE A 418 2.89 23.32 -15.15
C ILE A 418 2.72 24.77 -15.65
N ASP A 419 1.58 25.11 -16.25
CA ASP A 419 1.25 26.48 -16.66
C ASP A 419 1.24 27.43 -15.46
N ARG A 420 0.60 27.05 -14.35
CA ARG A 420 0.54 27.86 -13.13
C ARG A 420 1.91 28.07 -12.51
N VAL A 421 2.69 27.01 -12.34
CA VAL A 421 4.06 27.08 -11.79
C VAL A 421 4.92 27.98 -12.67
N GLY A 422 4.89 27.79 -13.99
CA GLY A 422 5.65 28.60 -14.94
C GLY A 422 5.24 30.08 -14.93
N LYS A 423 3.95 30.39 -14.90
CA LYS A 423 3.45 31.77 -14.80
C LYS A 423 3.89 32.44 -13.51
N MET A 424 3.73 31.77 -12.37
CA MET A 424 4.16 32.29 -11.07
C MET A 424 5.68 32.52 -11.02
N ALA A 425 6.47 31.58 -11.53
CA ALA A 425 7.92 31.72 -11.66
C ALA A 425 8.31 32.91 -12.56
N GLY A 426 7.70 33.05 -13.74
CA GLY A 426 7.95 34.15 -14.67
C GLY A 426 7.55 35.52 -14.13
N TRP A 427 6.41 35.60 -13.41
CA TRP A 427 5.97 36.81 -12.71
C TRP A 427 7.00 37.25 -11.67
N PHE A 428 7.48 36.31 -10.84
CA PHE A 428 8.48 36.60 -9.83
C PHE A 428 9.81 37.03 -10.45
N LEU A 429 10.34 36.26 -11.40
CA LEU A 429 11.61 36.57 -12.08
C LEU A 429 11.60 37.93 -12.77
N LYS A 430 10.48 38.28 -13.42
CA LYS A 430 10.29 39.61 -14.03
C LYS A 430 10.39 40.72 -12.98
N ARG A 431 9.74 40.55 -11.83
CA ARG A 431 9.81 41.52 -10.71
C ARG A 431 11.20 41.62 -10.10
N SER A 432 12.02 40.59 -10.26
CA SER A 432 13.44 40.60 -9.87
C SER A 432 14.39 41.12 -10.96
N GLY A 433 13.86 41.63 -12.08
CA GLY A 433 14.65 42.19 -13.17
C GLY A 433 15.31 41.15 -14.08
N VAL A 434 14.93 39.87 -13.96
CA VAL A 434 15.42 38.80 -14.84
C VAL A 434 14.64 38.82 -16.15
N THR A 435 15.36 38.86 -17.27
CA THR A 435 14.79 38.93 -18.62
C THR A 435 14.78 37.60 -19.37
N ASN A 436 15.60 36.64 -18.93
CA ASN A 436 15.70 35.30 -19.51
C ASN A 436 15.48 34.23 -18.42
N ALA A 437 14.33 33.56 -18.46
CA ALA A 437 13.95 32.52 -17.50
C ALA A 437 14.75 31.21 -17.66
N SER A 438 15.35 30.98 -18.82
CA SER A 438 16.16 29.79 -19.11
C SER A 438 17.66 30.02 -18.87
N ALA A 439 18.07 31.23 -18.47
CA ALA A 439 19.45 31.50 -18.14
C ALA A 439 19.88 30.78 -16.84
N SER A 440 21.20 30.62 -16.67
CA SER A 440 21.80 30.30 -15.39
C SER A 440 22.51 31.53 -14.82
N ALA A 441 22.64 31.60 -13.50
CA ALA A 441 23.39 32.63 -12.81
C ALA A 441 24.14 32.09 -11.59
N SER A 442 25.18 32.81 -11.18
CA SER A 442 25.91 32.50 -9.96
C SER A 442 25.00 32.59 -8.73
N PHE A 443 25.12 31.59 -7.86
CA PHE A 443 24.40 31.46 -6.62
C PHE A 443 25.38 31.00 -5.52
N THR A 444 25.35 31.65 -4.36
CA THR A 444 26.15 31.26 -3.20
C THR A 444 25.33 30.32 -2.33
N ILE A 445 25.75 29.06 -2.25
CA ILE A 445 25.12 28.08 -1.38
C ILE A 445 25.46 28.41 0.07
N LEU A 446 24.44 28.50 0.94
CA LEU A 446 24.69 28.65 2.37
C LEU A 446 25.24 27.34 2.94
N THR A 447 24.54 26.22 2.72
CA THR A 447 24.97 24.85 3.05
C THR A 447 24.03 23.82 2.41
N THR A 448 24.52 22.74 1.82
CA THR A 448 23.70 21.55 1.48
C THR A 448 24.53 20.28 1.64
N GLU A 449 23.90 19.11 1.51
CA GLU A 449 24.57 17.82 1.48
C GLU A 449 25.41 17.65 0.21
N LYS A 450 25.04 18.37 -0.86
CA LYS A 450 25.65 18.30 -2.20
C LYS A 450 26.77 19.33 -2.40
N TYR A 451 26.68 20.49 -1.75
CA TYR A 451 27.58 21.62 -1.95
C TYR A 451 28.11 22.17 -0.63
N LYS A 452 29.39 22.54 -0.63
CA LYS A 452 30.05 23.06 0.57
C LYS A 452 29.48 24.44 0.93
N ALA A 453 29.43 24.73 2.23
CA ALA A 453 29.03 26.04 2.71
C ALA A 453 29.85 27.17 2.07
N GLY A 454 29.17 28.21 1.58
CA GLY A 454 29.76 29.35 0.88
C GLY A 454 30.20 29.08 -0.57
N GLN A 455 30.00 27.86 -1.09
CA GLN A 455 30.37 27.52 -2.48
C GLN A 455 29.52 28.33 -3.47
N VAL A 456 30.19 28.95 -4.44
CA VAL A 456 29.51 29.63 -5.56
C VAL A 456 29.34 28.64 -6.71
N VAL A 457 28.09 28.41 -7.11
CA VAL A 457 27.70 27.52 -8.21
C VAL A 457 26.90 28.29 -9.25
N ASN A 458 26.86 27.81 -10.49
CA ASN A 458 26.04 28.41 -11.53
C ASN A 458 24.75 27.59 -11.67
N LEU A 459 23.61 28.15 -11.26
CA LEU A 459 22.32 27.46 -11.22
C LEU A 459 21.34 28.04 -12.25
N PRO A 460 20.45 27.22 -12.85
CA PRO A 460 19.33 27.71 -13.64
C PRO A 460 18.46 28.68 -12.82
N ARG A 461 17.92 29.73 -13.47
CA ARG A 461 16.97 30.67 -12.82
C ARG A 461 15.73 29.98 -12.26
N ILE A 462 15.32 28.87 -12.87
CA ILE A 462 14.28 27.98 -12.38
C ILE A 462 14.89 26.59 -12.30
N LEU A 463 15.06 26.08 -11.09
CA LEU A 463 15.76 24.86 -10.74
C LEU A 463 14.82 23.91 -9.98
N ALA A 464 15.16 22.63 -10.01
CA ALA A 464 14.50 21.59 -9.23
C ALA A 464 15.19 21.46 -7.86
N HIS A 465 14.49 20.93 -6.85
CA HIS A 465 15.13 20.73 -5.54
C HIS A 465 16.37 19.81 -5.61
N ARG A 466 16.26 18.70 -6.34
CA ARG A 466 17.38 17.76 -6.62
C ARG A 466 18.60 18.36 -7.31
N ASP A 467 18.47 19.56 -7.89
CA ASP A 467 19.65 20.27 -8.43
C ASP A 467 20.60 20.69 -7.30
N VAL A 468 20.09 20.88 -6.08
CA VAL A 468 20.82 21.40 -4.92
C VAL A 468 20.84 20.49 -3.68
N GLY A 469 19.88 19.57 -3.54
CA GLY A 469 19.80 18.56 -2.47
C GLY A 469 19.82 17.11 -2.99
N TYR A 470 20.00 16.14 -2.08
CA TYR A 470 19.84 14.71 -2.37
C TYR A 470 18.41 14.27 -2.05
N THR A 471 17.51 14.51 -3.00
CA THR A 471 16.07 14.27 -2.87
C THR A 471 15.48 13.78 -4.18
N THR A 472 14.35 13.09 -4.10
CA THR A 472 13.50 12.80 -5.25
C THR A 472 12.82 14.06 -5.81
N CYS A 473 12.67 15.16 -5.08
CA CYS A 473 11.93 16.34 -5.53
C CYS A 473 12.50 17.00 -6.81
N PRO A 474 11.66 17.33 -7.83
CA PRO A 474 10.19 17.30 -7.90
C PRO A 474 9.61 16.02 -8.55
N GLY A 475 10.27 14.88 -8.37
CA GLY A 475 10.00 13.61 -9.07
C GLY A 475 10.54 13.59 -10.52
N ASP A 476 10.70 12.42 -11.14
CA ASP A 476 11.22 12.34 -12.51
C ASP A 476 10.20 12.87 -13.53
N GLY A 477 8.92 12.62 -13.28
CA GLY A 477 7.81 13.19 -14.04
C GLY A 477 7.82 14.72 -13.99
N GLY A 478 8.02 15.32 -12.81
CA GLY A 478 8.14 16.78 -12.65
C GLY A 478 9.45 17.34 -13.23
N TYR A 479 10.58 16.66 -13.00
CA TYR A 479 11.89 17.08 -13.48
C TYR A 479 11.95 17.13 -15.01
N SER A 480 11.30 16.18 -15.69
CA SER A 480 11.17 16.16 -17.16
C SER A 480 10.47 17.41 -17.72
N LYS A 481 9.67 18.12 -16.90
CA LYS A 481 8.90 19.31 -17.28
C LYS A 481 9.59 20.63 -16.97
N MET A 482 10.78 20.63 -16.36
CA MET A 482 11.50 21.87 -16.03
C MET A 482 11.76 22.78 -17.25
N GLY A 483 11.98 22.20 -18.43
CA GLY A 483 12.10 22.97 -19.68
C GLY A 483 10.79 23.66 -20.11
N GLN A 484 9.64 23.01 -19.92
CA GLN A 484 8.31 23.56 -20.19
C GLN A 484 7.99 24.69 -19.21
N ILE A 485 8.26 24.50 -17.90
CA ILE A 485 8.10 25.53 -16.86
C ILE A 485 8.91 26.78 -17.24
N ARG A 486 10.18 26.63 -17.64
CA ARG A 486 11.04 27.75 -18.08
C ARG A 486 10.48 28.46 -19.32
N SER A 487 9.89 27.72 -20.25
CA SER A 487 9.28 28.29 -21.47
C SER A 487 8.01 29.10 -21.17
N VAL A 488 7.16 28.61 -20.27
CA VAL A 488 5.98 29.34 -19.78
C VAL A 488 6.42 30.60 -19.03
N ALA A 489 7.41 30.48 -18.15
CA ALA A 489 7.97 31.61 -17.41
C ALA A 489 8.55 32.69 -18.36
N GLN A 490 9.26 32.28 -19.42
CA GLN A 490 9.77 33.21 -20.43
C GLN A 490 8.63 33.95 -21.14
N SER A 491 7.56 33.24 -21.49
CA SER A 491 6.37 33.85 -22.11
C SER A 491 5.72 34.88 -21.18
N GLN A 492 5.65 34.56 -19.88
CA GLN A 492 5.14 35.47 -18.87
C GLN A 492 6.02 36.73 -18.72
N ILE A 493 7.34 36.60 -18.77
CA ILE A 493 8.27 37.75 -18.77
C ILE A 493 7.97 38.67 -19.96
N SER A 494 7.84 38.09 -21.16
CA SER A 494 7.69 38.79 -22.45
C SER A 494 6.32 39.44 -22.68
N SER A 495 5.27 39.02 -21.96
CA SER A 495 3.85 39.43 -22.16
C SER A 495 3.52 40.93 -21.91
N GLY A 496 4.51 41.81 -21.78
CA GLY A 496 4.33 43.24 -21.48
C GLY A 496 4.87 44.23 -22.51
N SER A 497 5.16 43.81 -23.76
CA SER A 497 5.76 44.69 -24.78
C SER A 497 4.96 44.72 -26.09
N THR A 498 3.77 45.34 -26.11
CA THR A 498 3.14 45.81 -27.35
C THR A 498 2.36 47.11 -27.11
N GLY A 499 2.97 48.23 -27.51
CA GLY A 499 2.28 49.50 -27.72
C GLY A 499 1.44 49.44 -28.99
N GLY A 500 0.20 49.95 -28.91
CA GLY A 500 -0.75 49.97 -30.01
C GLY A 500 -0.40 50.99 -31.10
N GLY A 501 -0.71 50.62 -32.34
CA GLY A 501 -0.70 51.49 -33.51
C GLY A 501 -1.49 50.84 -34.64
N SER A 502 -2.73 51.29 -34.84
CA SER A 502 -3.62 50.84 -35.91
C SER A 502 -3.60 51.84 -37.06
N SER A 503 -3.26 51.37 -38.26
CA SER A 503 -3.68 51.96 -39.53
C SER A 503 -3.79 50.85 -40.58
N THR A 504 -4.98 50.65 -41.16
CA THR A 504 -5.27 49.58 -42.12
C THR A 504 -4.75 49.93 -43.53
N PRO A 505 -3.86 49.11 -44.14
CA PRO A 505 -3.51 49.23 -45.56
C PRO A 505 -4.51 48.46 -46.45
N ALA A 506 -4.53 48.77 -47.76
CA ALA A 506 -5.33 48.06 -48.75
C ALA A 506 -4.97 46.55 -48.81
N ALA A 507 -5.98 45.70 -49.08
CA ALA A 507 -5.85 44.24 -49.03
C ALA A 507 -4.93 43.68 -50.14
N PRO A 508 -4.12 42.64 -49.85
CA PRO A 508 -3.22 42.03 -50.82
C PRO A 508 -3.98 41.24 -51.91
N THR A 509 -3.36 41.07 -53.09
CA THR A 509 -3.99 40.44 -54.27
C THR A 509 -3.20 39.25 -54.81
N TRP A 510 -3.90 38.16 -55.15
CA TRP A 510 -3.30 36.96 -55.74
C TRP A 510 -3.06 37.13 -57.25
N ARG A 511 -1.91 36.65 -57.76
CA ARG A 511 -1.63 36.56 -59.20
C ARG A 511 -0.97 35.23 -59.54
N LEU A 512 -1.42 34.63 -60.64
CA LEU A 512 -0.82 33.43 -61.21
C LEU A 512 0.21 33.85 -62.26
N VAL A 513 1.46 33.43 -62.09
CA VAL A 513 2.56 33.68 -63.03
C VAL A 513 3.27 32.36 -63.27
N ASP A 514 3.41 31.94 -64.53
CA ASP A 514 4.07 30.68 -64.93
C ASP A 514 3.61 29.46 -64.10
N LYS A 515 2.28 29.30 -63.98
CA LYS A 515 1.60 28.24 -63.21
C LYS A 515 1.86 28.26 -61.69
N THR A 516 2.50 29.30 -61.16
CA THR A 516 2.77 29.47 -59.73
C THR A 516 2.02 30.67 -59.16
N TRP A 517 1.38 30.50 -58.00
CA TRP A 517 0.66 31.58 -57.34
C TRP A 517 1.60 32.45 -56.50
N TYR A 518 1.38 33.77 -56.56
CA TYR A 518 2.09 34.79 -55.79
C TYR A 518 1.09 35.77 -55.18
N LEU A 519 1.38 36.30 -54.00
CA LEU A 519 0.58 37.34 -53.34
C LEU A 519 1.28 38.69 -53.45
N TYR A 520 0.57 39.75 -53.82
CA TYR A 520 1.11 41.09 -54.01
C TYR A 520 0.51 42.09 -53.02
N GLY A 521 1.35 42.92 -52.41
CA GLY A 521 0.97 44.02 -51.53
C GLY A 521 0.38 45.21 -52.28
N ALA A 522 -0.12 46.20 -51.53
CA ALA A 522 -0.72 47.43 -52.08
C ALA A 522 0.27 48.30 -52.90
N ASP A 523 1.56 48.14 -52.63
CA ASP A 523 2.69 48.76 -53.33
C ASP A 523 3.09 48.01 -54.62
N GLY A 524 2.44 46.88 -54.93
CA GLY A 524 2.76 46.04 -56.07
C GLY A 524 3.97 45.14 -55.87
N ALA A 525 4.52 45.04 -54.66
CA ALA A 525 5.61 44.11 -54.33
C ALA A 525 5.08 42.69 -54.03
N ARG A 526 5.89 41.66 -54.32
CA ARG A 526 5.57 40.28 -53.92
C ARG A 526 5.74 40.14 -52.41
N LEU A 527 4.72 39.62 -51.75
CA LEU A 527 4.75 39.27 -50.33
C LEU A 527 5.43 37.91 -50.13
N THR A 528 6.10 37.77 -49.00
CA THR A 528 6.80 36.55 -48.58
C THR A 528 6.42 36.19 -47.14
N GLY A 529 6.79 34.99 -46.68
CA GLY A 529 6.47 34.49 -45.34
C GLY A 529 4.99 34.18 -45.15
N TRP A 530 4.55 34.15 -43.89
CA TRP A 530 3.16 33.88 -43.52
C TRP A 530 2.26 35.08 -43.83
N GLN A 531 1.17 34.85 -44.56
CA GLN A 531 0.20 35.86 -44.95
C GLN A 531 -1.21 35.38 -44.66
N LYS A 532 -2.00 36.20 -43.96
CA LYS A 532 -3.40 35.92 -43.68
C LYS A 532 -4.27 36.64 -44.71
N VAL A 533 -4.99 35.88 -45.53
CA VAL A 533 -5.87 36.40 -46.59
C VAL A 533 -7.24 35.78 -46.44
N ASN A 534 -8.28 36.63 -46.32
CA ASN A 534 -9.68 36.20 -46.20
C ASN A 534 -9.94 35.13 -45.12
N GLY A 535 -9.22 35.21 -44.00
CA GLY A 535 -9.37 34.29 -42.87
C GLY A 535 -8.46 33.06 -42.91
N SER A 536 -7.85 32.75 -44.06
CA SER A 536 -6.93 31.61 -44.20
C SER A 536 -5.47 32.06 -44.20
N TRP A 537 -4.59 31.24 -43.62
CA TRP A 537 -3.15 31.46 -43.64
C TRP A 537 -2.51 30.77 -44.85
N TYR A 538 -1.55 31.46 -45.47
CA TYR A 538 -0.76 31.00 -46.59
C TYR A 538 0.71 31.24 -46.32
N TYR A 539 1.59 30.38 -46.81
CA TYR A 539 3.03 30.58 -46.74
C TYR A 539 3.61 30.85 -48.13
N LEU A 540 4.26 32.00 -48.27
CA LEU A 540 4.91 32.42 -49.50
C LEU A 540 6.43 32.29 -49.31
N SER A 541 7.11 31.61 -50.23
CA SER A 541 8.54 31.36 -50.15
C SER A 541 9.33 32.65 -49.87
N PRO A 542 10.15 32.69 -48.81
CA PRO A 542 11.02 33.83 -48.51
C PRO A 542 12.00 34.17 -49.64
N VAL A 543 12.29 33.22 -50.54
CA VAL A 543 13.26 33.36 -51.62
C VAL A 543 12.67 34.10 -52.83
N ASN A 544 11.43 33.77 -53.22
CA ASN A 544 10.87 34.24 -54.50
C ASN A 544 9.37 34.59 -54.45
N GLY A 545 8.72 34.45 -53.30
CA GLY A 545 7.30 34.72 -53.08
C GLY A 545 6.34 33.64 -53.60
N ALA A 546 6.83 32.50 -54.07
CA ALA A 546 5.98 31.41 -54.56
C ALA A 546 5.15 30.81 -53.41
N MET A 547 3.85 30.61 -53.65
CA MET A 547 2.96 29.99 -52.67
C MET A 547 3.30 28.51 -52.45
N ALA A 548 3.47 28.13 -51.19
CA ALA A 548 3.74 26.76 -50.80
C ALA A 548 2.47 25.90 -50.71
N THR A 549 2.60 24.62 -51.01
CA THR A 549 1.58 23.58 -50.87
C THR A 549 2.20 22.31 -50.27
N GLY A 550 1.40 21.41 -49.73
CA GLY A 550 1.83 20.17 -49.06
C GLY A 550 2.50 20.42 -47.71
N TRP A 551 3.32 19.46 -47.28
CA TRP A 551 4.10 19.55 -46.04
C TRP A 551 5.22 20.59 -46.15
N GLN A 552 5.31 21.46 -45.15
CA GLN A 552 6.32 22.51 -45.06
C GLN A 552 6.96 22.54 -43.67
N ALA A 553 8.28 22.41 -43.62
CA ALA A 553 9.06 22.62 -42.41
C ALA A 553 9.44 24.10 -42.31
N ILE A 554 8.81 24.82 -41.39
CA ILE A 554 8.97 26.26 -41.23
C ILE A 554 9.37 26.54 -39.78
N SER A 555 10.58 27.07 -39.59
CA SER A 555 11.12 27.40 -38.26
C SER A 555 11.07 26.25 -37.26
N GLY A 556 11.42 25.04 -37.71
CA GLY A 556 11.47 23.83 -36.86
C GLY A 556 10.11 23.20 -36.56
N LYS A 557 9.02 23.66 -37.18
CA LYS A 557 7.68 23.07 -37.06
C LYS A 557 7.15 22.64 -38.42
N TRP A 558 6.35 21.58 -38.43
CA TRP A 558 5.69 21.09 -39.64
C TRP A 558 4.29 21.70 -39.81
N TYR A 559 3.96 22.12 -41.02
CA TYR A 559 2.66 22.63 -41.42
C TYR A 559 2.18 21.89 -42.65
N TYR A 560 0.88 21.71 -42.79
CA TYR A 560 0.28 21.15 -44.01
C TYR A 560 -0.57 22.21 -44.72
N LEU A 561 -0.14 22.58 -45.93
CA LEU A 561 -0.81 23.53 -46.79
C LEU A 561 -1.57 22.72 -47.85
N THR A 562 -2.87 22.93 -47.97
CA THR A 562 -3.70 22.21 -48.97
C THR A 562 -3.27 22.54 -50.40
N GLY A 563 -3.87 21.89 -51.40
CA GLY A 563 -3.59 22.18 -52.82
C GLY A 563 -3.88 23.64 -53.24
N SER A 564 -4.69 24.38 -52.48
CA SER A 564 -4.93 25.82 -52.68
C SER A 564 -3.93 26.72 -51.95
N GLY A 565 -2.98 26.14 -51.21
CA GLY A 565 -2.01 26.82 -50.36
C GLY A 565 -2.54 27.25 -48.99
N ALA A 566 -3.82 27.01 -48.69
CA ALA A 566 -4.39 27.31 -47.38
C ALA A 566 -3.86 26.35 -46.32
N MET A 567 -3.40 26.89 -45.19
CA MET A 567 -2.92 26.15 -44.03
C MET A 567 -4.06 25.40 -43.33
N THR A 568 -3.79 24.16 -42.97
CA THR A 568 -4.76 23.27 -42.32
C THR A 568 -4.65 23.37 -40.80
N THR A 569 -5.79 23.24 -40.14
CA THR A 569 -5.94 23.14 -38.68
C THR A 569 -6.90 21.98 -38.39
N GLY A 570 -6.78 21.32 -37.25
CA GLY A 570 -7.51 20.10 -36.92
C GLY A 570 -6.95 18.84 -37.58
N TRP A 571 -7.78 17.80 -37.67
CA TRP A 571 -7.41 16.52 -38.28
C TRP A 571 -7.24 16.64 -39.80
N VAL A 572 -6.16 16.05 -40.32
CA VAL A 572 -5.91 15.93 -41.76
C VAL A 572 -5.40 14.53 -42.08
N GLU A 573 -5.99 13.89 -43.08
CA GLU A 573 -5.52 12.63 -43.61
C GLU A 573 -4.59 12.89 -44.80
N VAL A 574 -3.37 12.36 -44.73
CA VAL A 574 -2.38 12.46 -45.80
C VAL A 574 -1.83 11.07 -46.06
N SER A 575 -2.04 10.57 -47.28
CA SER A 575 -1.55 9.25 -47.73
C SER A 575 -1.94 8.09 -46.81
N GLY A 576 -3.18 8.08 -46.31
CA GLY A 576 -3.71 7.01 -45.44
C GLY A 576 -3.30 7.08 -43.98
N SER A 577 -2.58 8.13 -43.56
CA SER A 577 -2.26 8.40 -42.15
C SER A 577 -2.93 9.68 -41.68
N TRP A 578 -3.48 9.66 -40.46
CA TRP A 578 -4.07 10.83 -39.82
C TRP A 578 -3.01 11.63 -39.06
N TYR A 579 -3.08 12.95 -39.20
CA TYR A 579 -2.25 13.92 -38.49
C TYR A 579 -3.17 14.96 -37.84
N TYR A 580 -2.72 15.56 -36.74
CA TYR A 580 -3.45 16.66 -36.13
C TYR A 580 -2.64 17.96 -36.21
N MET A 581 -3.25 19.00 -36.77
CA MET A 581 -2.67 20.34 -36.88
C MET A 581 -3.30 21.20 -35.78
N SER A 582 -2.50 21.82 -34.91
CA SER A 582 -2.99 22.75 -33.88
C SER A 582 -3.70 23.95 -34.50
N ASP A 583 -4.32 24.80 -33.67
CA ASP A 583 -4.96 26.05 -34.14
C ASP A 583 -3.96 27.02 -34.82
N SER A 584 -2.67 26.88 -34.52
CA SER A 584 -1.59 27.61 -35.20
C SER A 584 -1.19 26.99 -36.55
N GLY A 585 -1.74 25.84 -36.89
CA GLY A 585 -1.39 25.01 -38.04
C GLY A 585 -0.13 24.18 -37.87
N ALA A 586 0.55 24.26 -36.73
CA ALA A 586 1.69 23.40 -36.44
C ALA A 586 1.22 21.98 -36.12
N MET A 587 1.88 20.98 -36.71
CA MET A 587 1.64 19.56 -36.51
C MET A 587 1.89 19.16 -35.06
N VAL A 588 0.96 18.42 -34.47
CA VAL A 588 1.05 17.89 -33.11
C VAL A 588 1.70 16.51 -33.15
N THR A 589 2.56 16.26 -32.16
CA THR A 589 3.15 14.96 -31.84
C THR A 589 2.91 14.65 -30.36
N GLY A 590 3.03 13.40 -29.96
CA GLY A 590 2.75 12.92 -28.61
C GLY A 590 1.26 12.76 -28.32
N TRP A 591 0.92 12.73 -27.03
CA TRP A 591 -0.46 12.59 -26.58
C TRP A 591 -1.30 13.82 -26.91
N LEU A 592 -2.49 13.60 -27.44
CA LEU A 592 -3.46 14.62 -27.82
C LEU A 592 -4.81 14.29 -27.19
N HIS A 593 -5.35 15.20 -26.40
CA HIS A 593 -6.69 15.09 -25.84
C HIS A 593 -7.65 16.02 -26.57
N LEU A 594 -8.69 15.46 -27.18
CA LEU A 594 -9.75 16.21 -27.84
C LEU A 594 -11.11 15.82 -27.28
N GLY A 595 -11.79 16.78 -26.67
CA GLY A 595 -13.06 16.53 -25.98
C GLY A 595 -12.87 15.56 -24.81
N SER A 596 -13.40 14.35 -24.95
CA SER A 596 -13.28 13.26 -23.97
C SER A 596 -12.44 12.08 -24.49
N THR A 597 -11.70 12.26 -25.59
CA THR A 597 -10.96 11.18 -26.26
C THR A 597 -9.48 11.51 -26.35
N TRP A 598 -8.65 10.55 -25.94
CA TRP A 598 -7.20 10.60 -26.11
C TRP A 598 -6.78 9.95 -27.42
N TYR A 599 -5.75 10.53 -28.03
CA TYR A 599 -5.06 10.09 -29.23
C TYR A 599 -3.56 10.14 -28.94
N TYR A 600 -2.77 9.38 -29.69
CA TYR A 600 -1.32 9.52 -29.68
C TYR A 600 -0.83 9.74 -31.09
N LEU A 601 0.00 10.75 -31.29
CA LEU A 601 0.64 11.07 -32.55
C LEU A 601 2.11 10.68 -32.40
N HIS A 602 2.60 9.79 -33.24
CA HIS A 602 4.01 9.40 -33.24
C HIS A 602 4.91 10.63 -33.49
N PRO A 603 6.23 10.54 -33.25
CA PRO A 603 7.15 11.63 -33.58
C PRO A 603 7.07 12.09 -35.06
N SER A 604 6.65 11.21 -35.97
CA SER A 604 6.35 11.54 -37.37
C SER A 604 5.06 12.36 -37.57
N GLY A 605 4.24 12.51 -36.54
CA GLY A 605 2.91 13.12 -36.55
C GLY A 605 1.77 12.17 -36.89
N ALA A 606 2.05 10.95 -37.35
CA ALA A 606 1.03 9.97 -37.68
C ALA A 606 0.31 9.47 -36.42
N ALA A 607 -1.01 9.39 -36.47
CA ALA A 607 -1.84 8.92 -35.36
C ALA A 607 -1.72 7.41 -35.14
N ALA A 608 -1.63 7.01 -33.88
CA ALA A 608 -1.42 5.64 -33.47
C ALA A 608 -2.69 4.78 -33.62
N LEU A 609 -2.51 3.51 -33.94
CA LEU A 609 -3.58 2.53 -34.16
C LEU A 609 -3.17 1.16 -33.59
N GLY A 610 -4.11 0.42 -33.00
CA GLY A 610 -3.85 -0.89 -32.40
C GLY A 610 -3.05 -0.82 -31.11
N TRP A 611 -2.35 -1.91 -30.78
CA TRP A 611 -1.48 -2.00 -29.60
C TRP A 611 -0.23 -1.14 -29.78
N GLN A 612 0.07 -0.32 -28.78
CA GLN A 612 1.21 0.60 -28.80
C GLN A 612 1.91 0.57 -27.46
N LEU A 613 3.23 0.34 -27.50
CA LEU A 613 4.08 0.46 -26.33
C LEU A 613 4.64 1.88 -26.29
N ILE A 614 4.12 2.70 -25.38
CA ILE A 614 4.46 4.11 -25.25
C ILE A 614 5.07 4.31 -23.87
N ASN A 615 6.35 4.68 -23.82
CA ASN A 615 7.12 4.88 -22.58
C ASN A 615 7.07 3.68 -21.62
N GLY A 616 7.12 2.45 -22.14
CA GLY A 616 7.09 1.22 -21.33
C GLY A 616 5.69 0.74 -20.94
N THR A 617 4.64 1.49 -21.26
CA THR A 617 3.25 1.11 -20.96
C THR A 617 2.51 0.73 -22.25
N TRP A 618 1.74 -0.36 -22.20
CA TRP A 618 0.89 -0.77 -23.33
C TRP A 618 -0.43 -0.01 -23.32
N TYR A 619 -0.79 0.54 -24.48
CA TYR A 619 -2.07 1.17 -24.77
C TYR A 619 -2.71 0.53 -25.99
N TYR A 620 -4.03 0.62 -26.10
CA TYR A 620 -4.73 0.16 -27.29
C TYR A 620 -5.54 1.28 -27.92
N PHE A 621 -5.34 1.51 -29.23
CA PHE A 621 -6.06 2.51 -30.02
C PHE A 621 -7.01 1.81 -31.00
N ARG A 622 -8.32 2.06 -30.88
CA ARG A 622 -9.33 1.47 -31.77
C ARG A 622 -9.31 2.15 -33.16
N PRO A 623 -9.93 1.55 -34.19
CA PRO A 623 -10.18 2.22 -35.46
C PRO A 623 -10.80 3.62 -35.24
N GLY A 624 -10.24 4.63 -35.91
CA GLY A 624 -10.49 6.05 -35.60
C GLY A 624 -9.48 6.67 -34.61
N ASN A 625 -8.39 5.95 -34.29
CA ASN A 625 -7.22 6.40 -33.51
C ASN A 625 -7.50 6.80 -32.06
N ALA A 626 -8.70 6.51 -31.56
CA ALA A 626 -9.09 6.79 -30.18
C ALA A 626 -8.49 5.75 -29.23
N MET A 627 -7.88 6.20 -28.15
CA MET A 627 -7.41 5.35 -27.06
C MET A 627 -8.60 4.66 -26.39
N VAL A 628 -8.42 3.38 -26.04
CA VAL A 628 -9.42 2.58 -25.34
C VAL A 628 -9.15 2.60 -23.83
N VAL A 629 -10.22 2.72 -23.06
CA VAL A 629 -10.26 2.55 -21.60
C VAL A 629 -11.33 1.50 -21.27
N GLY A 630 -11.18 0.82 -20.14
CA GLY A 630 -12.02 -0.29 -19.72
C GLY A 630 -11.74 -1.60 -20.48
N TRP A 631 -12.74 -2.48 -20.51
CA TRP A 631 -12.64 -3.78 -21.18
C TRP A 631 -12.46 -3.66 -22.70
N ALA A 632 -11.43 -4.32 -23.23
CA ALA A 632 -11.18 -4.44 -24.66
C ALA A 632 -11.10 -5.91 -25.07
N HIS A 633 -11.86 -6.26 -26.10
CA HIS A 633 -11.80 -7.59 -26.73
C HIS A 633 -10.99 -7.50 -28.02
N VAL A 634 -9.77 -8.03 -27.99
CA VAL A 634 -8.81 -7.95 -29.09
C VAL A 634 -8.35 -9.36 -29.45
N ASN A 635 -8.54 -9.76 -30.71
CA ASN A 635 -8.12 -11.08 -31.23
C ASN A 635 -8.61 -12.28 -30.40
N GLY A 636 -9.85 -12.24 -29.93
CA GLY A 636 -10.45 -13.34 -29.15
C GLY A 636 -10.02 -13.39 -27.69
N ARG A 637 -9.31 -12.37 -27.20
CA ARG A 637 -8.84 -12.26 -25.82
C ARG A 637 -9.35 -10.97 -25.19
N TRP A 638 -9.66 -11.03 -23.90
CA TRP A 638 -10.06 -9.87 -23.12
C TRP A 638 -8.85 -9.27 -22.41
N TYR A 639 -8.80 -7.94 -22.43
CA TYR A 639 -7.85 -7.09 -21.74
C TYR A 639 -8.62 -6.02 -20.99
N TYR A 640 -8.02 -5.45 -19.96
CA TYR A 640 -8.56 -4.25 -19.34
C TYR A 640 -7.54 -3.12 -19.47
N LEU A 641 -7.97 -2.01 -20.03
CA LEU A 641 -7.21 -0.78 -20.09
C LEU A 641 -7.71 0.11 -18.94
N GLY A 642 -6.81 0.59 -18.09
CA GLY A 642 -7.13 1.45 -16.98
C GLY A 642 -7.71 2.79 -17.43
N SER A 643 -7.99 3.65 -16.46
CA SER A 643 -8.64 4.94 -16.74
C SER A 643 -7.76 5.89 -17.56
N SER A 644 -6.43 5.71 -17.52
CA SER A 644 -5.47 6.44 -18.35
C SER A 644 -5.09 5.67 -19.63
N GLY A 645 -5.72 4.52 -19.89
CA GLY A 645 -5.53 3.68 -21.07
C GLY A 645 -4.42 2.63 -20.94
N GLU A 646 -3.75 2.57 -19.80
CA GLU A 646 -2.71 1.60 -19.48
C GLU A 646 -3.26 0.18 -19.42
N MET A 647 -2.60 -0.79 -20.04
CA MET A 647 -3.01 -2.18 -19.95
C MET A 647 -2.74 -2.72 -18.54
N MET A 648 -3.80 -3.18 -17.87
CA MET A 648 -3.72 -3.76 -16.53
C MET A 648 -3.18 -5.19 -16.58
N THR A 649 -2.52 -5.62 -15.49
CA THR A 649 -2.10 -7.01 -15.24
C THR A 649 -2.38 -7.36 -13.78
N GLY A 650 -2.38 -8.65 -13.42
CA GLY A 650 -2.64 -9.12 -12.06
C GLY A 650 -4.11 -9.11 -11.66
N TRP A 651 -4.38 -9.03 -10.35
CA TRP A 651 -5.74 -8.94 -9.81
C TRP A 651 -6.38 -7.60 -10.16
N LEU A 652 -7.61 -7.66 -10.64
CA LEU A 652 -8.38 -6.51 -11.08
C LEU A 652 -9.78 -6.57 -10.48
N SER A 653 -10.19 -5.53 -9.74
CA SER A 653 -11.57 -5.37 -9.27
C SER A 653 -12.30 -4.35 -10.13
N VAL A 654 -13.39 -4.78 -10.76
CA VAL A 654 -14.29 -3.91 -11.54
C VAL A 654 -15.69 -4.03 -10.95
N ASN A 655 -16.20 -2.94 -10.38
CA ASN A 655 -17.52 -2.88 -9.75
C ASN A 655 -17.74 -4.00 -8.69
N GLY A 656 -16.73 -4.29 -7.88
CA GLY A 656 -16.78 -5.34 -6.84
C GLY A 656 -16.66 -6.77 -7.37
N THR A 657 -16.49 -6.96 -8.69
CA THR A 657 -16.21 -8.27 -9.28
C THR A 657 -14.71 -8.39 -9.55
N TRP A 658 -14.09 -9.46 -9.05
CA TRP A 658 -12.67 -9.71 -9.24
C TRP A 658 -12.38 -10.52 -10.49
N TYR A 659 -11.30 -10.16 -11.18
CA TYR A 659 -10.75 -10.80 -12.36
C TYR A 659 -9.23 -10.96 -12.18
N TYR A 660 -8.61 -11.82 -12.97
CA TYR A 660 -7.15 -11.89 -13.04
C TYR A 660 -6.67 -11.78 -14.47
N LEU A 661 -5.74 -10.85 -14.71
CA LEU A 661 -5.06 -10.65 -15.98
C LEU A 661 -3.64 -11.21 -15.87
N ASP A 662 -3.20 -12.00 -16.83
CA ASP A 662 -1.83 -12.49 -16.84
C ASP A 662 -0.81 -11.39 -17.15
N ARG A 663 0.49 -11.74 -17.19
CA ARG A 663 1.57 -10.79 -17.48
C ARG A 663 1.48 -10.14 -18.86
N SER A 664 0.72 -10.74 -19.79
CA SER A 664 0.44 -10.18 -21.10
C SER A 664 -0.86 -9.37 -21.14
N GLY A 665 -1.53 -9.19 -19.99
CA GLY A 665 -2.80 -8.48 -19.84
C GLY A 665 -4.03 -9.30 -20.21
N VAL A 666 -3.85 -10.58 -20.54
CA VAL A 666 -4.97 -11.44 -20.95
C VAL A 666 -5.76 -11.89 -19.74
N MET A 667 -7.06 -11.67 -19.76
CA MET A 667 -7.97 -12.14 -18.73
C MET A 667 -8.04 -13.67 -18.69
N LEU A 668 -7.74 -14.23 -17.53
CA LEU A 668 -7.75 -15.66 -17.30
C LEU A 668 -9.16 -16.17 -16.96
N THR A 669 -9.38 -17.46 -17.24
CA THR A 669 -10.59 -18.21 -16.88
C THR A 669 -10.20 -19.60 -16.35
N GLY A 670 -11.13 -20.31 -15.71
CA GLY A 670 -10.91 -21.62 -15.11
C GLY A 670 -10.13 -21.59 -13.79
N TRP A 671 -9.56 -22.74 -13.44
CA TRP A 671 -8.71 -22.89 -12.25
C TRP A 671 -7.35 -22.24 -12.45
N GLN A 672 -6.98 -21.35 -11.53
CA GLN A 672 -5.70 -20.63 -11.54
C GLN A 672 -5.01 -20.77 -10.19
N LYS A 673 -3.71 -21.06 -10.20
CA LYS A 673 -2.88 -21.07 -8.99
C LYS A 673 -2.10 -19.77 -8.92
N ILE A 674 -2.45 -18.90 -7.98
CA ILE A 674 -1.94 -17.52 -7.86
C ILE A 674 -1.51 -17.32 -6.40
N GLY A 675 -0.28 -16.86 -6.17
CA GLY A 675 0.24 -16.64 -4.81
C GLY A 675 0.17 -17.89 -3.92
N GLY A 676 0.40 -19.08 -4.47
CA GLY A 676 0.33 -20.36 -3.76
C GLY A 676 -1.08 -20.94 -3.57
N SER A 677 -2.14 -20.14 -3.71
CA SER A 677 -3.54 -20.54 -3.54
C SER A 677 -4.24 -20.81 -4.88
N TRP A 678 -5.26 -21.69 -4.86
CA TRP A 678 -6.09 -21.96 -6.04
C TRP A 678 -7.34 -21.08 -6.04
N TYR A 679 -7.70 -20.55 -7.21
CA TYR A 679 -8.87 -19.72 -7.46
C TYR A 679 -9.61 -20.25 -8.69
N TYR A 680 -10.92 -20.05 -8.74
CA TYR A 680 -11.71 -20.37 -9.93
C TYR A 680 -12.31 -19.11 -10.54
N LEU A 681 -11.88 -18.78 -11.76
CA LEU A 681 -12.43 -17.71 -12.57
C LEU A 681 -13.46 -18.31 -13.53
N ASN A 682 -14.69 -17.84 -13.51
CA ASN A 682 -15.74 -18.40 -14.36
C ASN A 682 -15.53 -18.03 -15.84
N ALA A 683 -16.44 -18.43 -16.73
CA ALA A 683 -16.30 -18.17 -18.17
C ALA A 683 -16.27 -16.68 -18.55
N SER A 684 -16.80 -15.79 -17.70
CA SER A 684 -16.69 -14.33 -17.85
C SER A 684 -15.40 -13.74 -17.26
N GLY A 685 -14.55 -14.57 -16.67
CA GLY A 685 -13.35 -14.17 -15.93
C GLY A 685 -13.60 -13.78 -14.47
N ALA A 686 -14.85 -13.66 -14.06
CA ALA A 686 -15.20 -13.30 -12.69
C ALA A 686 -14.81 -14.41 -11.71
N MET A 687 -14.12 -14.03 -10.64
CA MET A 687 -13.71 -14.92 -9.56
C MET A 687 -14.93 -15.45 -8.80
N SER A 688 -14.93 -16.75 -8.53
CA SER A 688 -15.99 -17.40 -7.77
C SER A 688 -15.66 -17.46 -6.29
N THR A 689 -16.69 -17.32 -5.45
CA THR A 689 -16.64 -17.48 -3.99
C THR A 689 -17.73 -18.46 -3.55
N GLY A 690 -17.59 -19.06 -2.37
CA GLY A 690 -18.55 -20.01 -1.82
C GLY A 690 -18.51 -21.37 -2.52
N TRP A 691 -19.65 -22.07 -2.51
CA TRP A 691 -19.78 -23.39 -3.13
C TRP A 691 -19.87 -23.30 -4.65
N ILE A 692 -19.01 -24.06 -5.34
CA ILE A 692 -19.11 -24.24 -6.80
C ILE A 692 -19.21 -25.73 -7.16
N ASN A 693 -20.00 -26.04 -8.18
CA ASN A 693 -20.13 -27.38 -8.74
C ASN A 693 -19.54 -27.39 -10.15
N LEU A 694 -18.46 -28.13 -10.33
CA LEU A 694 -17.82 -28.32 -11.62
C LEU A 694 -17.97 -29.78 -12.03
N SER A 695 -18.89 -30.02 -12.97
CA SER A 695 -19.15 -31.35 -13.55
C SER A 695 -19.44 -32.44 -12.51
N GLY A 696 -20.20 -32.12 -11.46
CA GLY A 696 -20.60 -33.06 -10.41
C GLY A 696 -19.64 -33.11 -9.21
N THR A 697 -18.49 -32.45 -9.28
CA THR A 697 -17.58 -32.29 -8.14
C THR A 697 -17.80 -30.94 -7.48
N TRP A 698 -18.02 -30.94 -6.16
CA TRP A 698 -18.17 -29.72 -5.38
C TRP A 698 -16.83 -29.24 -4.83
N TYR A 699 -16.66 -27.92 -4.81
CA TYR A 699 -15.52 -27.21 -4.21
C TYR A 699 -16.06 -26.04 -3.38
N TYR A 700 -15.24 -25.56 -2.45
CA TYR A 700 -15.57 -24.36 -1.68
C TYR A 700 -14.42 -23.36 -1.76
N LEU A 701 -14.78 -22.11 -2.06
CA LEU A 701 -13.88 -20.96 -2.16
C LEU A 701 -14.24 -20.01 -1.01
N ARG A 702 -13.23 -19.50 -0.28
CA ARG A 702 -13.45 -18.51 0.79
C ARG A 702 -13.99 -17.20 0.21
N GLY A 703 -14.33 -16.24 1.08
CA GLY A 703 -14.70 -14.88 0.64
C GLY A 703 -13.62 -14.19 -0.20
N SER A 704 -12.35 -14.52 0.04
CA SER A 704 -11.21 -14.10 -0.79
C SER A 704 -11.09 -14.83 -2.12
N GLY A 705 -11.91 -15.86 -2.39
CA GLY A 705 -11.83 -16.72 -3.57
C GLY A 705 -10.86 -17.89 -3.45
N ALA A 706 -10.04 -17.94 -2.40
CA ALA A 706 -9.08 -19.03 -2.20
C ALA A 706 -9.80 -20.36 -1.92
N MET A 707 -9.42 -21.41 -2.64
CA MET A 707 -9.95 -22.76 -2.50
C MET A 707 -9.51 -23.41 -1.20
N VAL A 708 -10.45 -24.02 -0.48
CA VAL A 708 -10.16 -24.74 0.77
C VAL A 708 -9.75 -26.20 0.52
N THR A 709 -9.03 -26.76 1.47
CA THR A 709 -8.67 -28.20 1.54
C THR A 709 -8.81 -28.70 2.99
N GLY A 710 -8.82 -30.02 3.18
CA GLY A 710 -8.93 -30.66 4.49
C GLY A 710 -10.29 -30.45 5.17
N THR A 711 -10.35 -30.63 6.48
CA THR A 711 -11.55 -30.41 7.29
C THR A 711 -11.83 -28.92 7.46
N GLN A 712 -13.03 -28.48 7.09
CA GLN A 712 -13.48 -27.09 7.25
C GLN A 712 -14.89 -27.04 7.86
N LEU A 713 -15.13 -26.07 8.75
CA LEU A 713 -16.47 -25.77 9.24
C LEU A 713 -17.13 -24.76 8.30
N ILE A 714 -18.17 -25.17 7.57
CA ILE A 714 -18.87 -24.35 6.58
C ILE A 714 -20.36 -24.44 6.88
N ASP A 715 -21.04 -23.30 7.01
CA ASP A 715 -22.47 -23.21 7.31
C ASP A 715 -22.90 -24.06 8.53
N GLY A 716 -22.05 -24.07 9.57
CA GLY A 716 -22.28 -24.81 10.81
C GLY A 716 -22.11 -26.34 10.69
N ARG A 717 -21.53 -26.84 9.58
CA ARG A 717 -21.27 -28.28 9.37
C ARG A 717 -19.81 -28.52 8.99
N TYR A 718 -19.21 -29.56 9.56
CA TYR A 718 -17.87 -29.97 9.16
C TYR A 718 -17.93 -30.67 7.80
N SER A 719 -17.16 -30.15 6.85
CA SER A 719 -16.99 -30.67 5.50
C SER A 719 -15.54 -31.11 5.32
N GLU A 720 -15.34 -32.26 4.70
CA GLU A 720 -14.02 -32.80 4.40
C GLU A 720 -13.69 -32.57 2.92
N PHE A 721 -12.50 -32.04 2.63
CA PHE A 721 -12.02 -31.79 1.27
C PHE A 721 -10.70 -32.52 1.00
N ALA A 722 -10.54 -33.04 -0.20
CA ALA A 722 -9.27 -33.60 -0.66
C ALA A 722 -8.20 -32.49 -0.84
N PRO A 723 -6.90 -32.85 -0.96
CA PRO A 723 -5.86 -31.89 -1.33
C PRO A 723 -6.11 -31.18 -2.67
N SER A 724 -6.91 -31.78 -3.56
CA SER A 724 -7.38 -31.17 -4.81
C SER A 724 -8.53 -30.17 -4.62
N GLY A 725 -9.01 -29.97 -3.40
CA GLY A 725 -10.19 -29.15 -3.07
C GLY A 725 -11.53 -29.84 -3.35
N ALA A 726 -11.54 -31.07 -3.84
CA ALA A 726 -12.77 -31.82 -4.07
C ALA A 726 -13.45 -32.17 -2.74
N TRP A 727 -14.71 -31.81 -2.59
CA TRP A 727 -15.52 -32.12 -1.42
C TRP A 727 -15.82 -33.62 -1.33
N LYS A 728 -15.55 -34.22 -0.16
CA LYS A 728 -15.79 -35.64 0.13
C LYS A 728 -17.11 -35.88 0.86
N GLY A 729 -17.75 -34.84 1.37
CA GLY A 729 -18.98 -34.93 2.16
C GLY A 729 -18.86 -34.25 3.52
N TYR A 730 -19.95 -34.32 4.28
CA TYR A 730 -19.96 -33.89 5.67
C TYR A 730 -19.38 -34.96 6.58
N ILE A 731 -18.72 -34.53 7.66
CA ILE A 731 -18.26 -35.38 8.76
C ILE A 731 -18.87 -34.91 10.08
N SER A 732 -18.93 -35.80 11.07
CA SER A 732 -19.37 -35.43 12.41
C SER A 732 -18.34 -34.52 13.10
N GLU A 733 -18.80 -33.74 14.08
CA GLU A 733 -17.90 -32.92 14.92
C GLU A 733 -16.85 -33.78 15.65
N ALA A 734 -17.21 -35.02 16.02
CA ALA A 734 -16.28 -35.95 16.64
C ALA A 734 -15.14 -36.35 15.69
N GLU A 735 -15.47 -36.68 14.43
CA GLU A 735 -14.47 -36.99 13.40
C GLU A 735 -13.59 -35.78 13.10
N ALA A 736 -14.19 -34.58 13.00
CA ALA A 736 -13.46 -33.34 12.77
C ALA A 736 -12.47 -33.00 13.90
N LYS A 737 -12.83 -33.31 15.15
CA LYS A 737 -11.98 -33.14 16.34
C LYS A 737 -11.05 -34.32 16.60
N GLY A 738 -11.12 -35.38 15.78
CA GLY A 738 -10.31 -36.58 15.95
C GLY A 738 -10.62 -37.38 17.22
N LEU A 739 -11.87 -37.36 17.71
CA LEU A 739 -12.31 -38.07 18.91
C LEU A 739 -12.65 -39.54 18.62
N HIS A 740 -12.30 -40.44 19.54
CA HIS A 740 -12.47 -41.89 19.35
C HIS A 740 -13.48 -42.45 20.35
N LEU A 741 -14.46 -43.24 19.87
CA LEU A 741 -15.48 -43.81 20.76
C LEU A 741 -14.87 -44.82 21.74
N VAL A 742 -15.27 -44.76 23.00
CA VAL A 742 -15.04 -45.84 24.00
C VAL A 742 -15.80 -47.10 23.57
N MET A 743 -17.01 -46.89 23.06
CA MET A 743 -17.89 -47.89 22.47
C MET A 743 -17.55 -48.14 21.01
N ALA A 744 -16.52 -48.93 20.75
CA ALA A 744 -16.06 -49.26 19.41
C ALA A 744 -15.84 -50.78 19.24
N ALA A 745 -16.14 -51.28 18.05
CA ALA A 745 -15.82 -52.65 17.69
C ALA A 745 -14.29 -52.86 17.67
N PRO A 746 -13.81 -54.10 17.90
CA PRO A 746 -12.38 -54.40 17.81
C PRO A 746 -11.84 -54.05 16.41
N THR A 747 -10.62 -53.54 16.35
CA THR A 747 -10.01 -53.10 15.09
C THR A 747 -9.62 -54.25 14.15
N SER A 748 -9.64 -55.49 14.65
CA SER A 748 -9.23 -56.70 13.93
C SER A 748 -9.86 -57.95 14.56
N THR A 749 -9.55 -59.13 14.03
CA THR A 749 -10.01 -60.39 14.61
C THR A 749 -9.45 -60.61 16.02
N ARG A 750 -10.18 -61.37 16.86
CA ARG A 750 -9.76 -61.72 18.23
C ARG A 750 -8.30 -62.18 18.32
N SER A 751 -7.90 -63.11 17.46
CA SER A 751 -6.55 -63.66 17.46
C SER A 751 -5.49 -62.58 17.18
N VAL A 752 -5.75 -61.66 16.26
CA VAL A 752 -4.84 -60.56 15.92
C VAL A 752 -4.77 -59.54 17.04
N THR A 753 -5.90 -59.11 17.59
CA THR A 753 -5.93 -58.13 18.69
C THR A 753 -5.26 -58.67 19.95
N VAL A 754 -5.53 -59.92 20.34
CA VAL A 754 -4.86 -60.58 21.47
C VAL A 754 -3.35 -60.71 21.24
N ALA A 755 -2.91 -61.06 20.03
CA ALA A 755 -1.48 -61.11 19.71
C ALA A 755 -0.82 -59.72 19.84
N LYS A 756 -1.47 -58.65 19.38
CA LYS A 756 -1.00 -57.27 19.54
C LYS A 756 -0.91 -56.85 21.02
N MET A 757 -1.89 -57.22 21.85
CA MET A 757 -1.87 -56.98 23.31
C MET A 757 -0.67 -57.67 23.98
N VAL A 758 -0.44 -58.95 23.65
CA VAL A 758 0.72 -59.71 24.15
C VAL A 758 2.03 -59.05 23.73
N ALA A 759 2.14 -58.64 22.47
CA ALA A 759 3.32 -57.95 21.96
C ALA A 759 3.52 -56.56 22.60
N ALA A 760 2.44 -55.84 22.90
CA ALA A 760 2.50 -54.56 23.62
C ALA A 760 3.05 -54.77 25.04
N TYR A 761 2.56 -55.77 25.77
CA TYR A 761 3.09 -56.11 27.09
C TYR A 761 4.56 -56.51 27.03
N GLN A 762 4.95 -57.36 26.08
CA GLN A 762 6.35 -57.79 25.93
C GLN A 762 7.29 -56.60 25.63
N ARG A 763 6.82 -55.62 24.85
CA ARG A 763 7.57 -54.38 24.57
C ARG A 763 7.76 -53.49 25.79
N SER A 764 6.91 -53.58 26.82
CA SER A 764 7.11 -52.84 28.07
C SER A 764 8.38 -53.27 28.82
N GLY A 765 8.88 -54.50 28.56
CA GLY A 765 10.01 -55.07 29.27
C GLY A 765 9.67 -55.66 30.65
N GLU A 766 8.42 -55.53 31.09
CA GLU A 766 8.01 -55.94 32.43
C GLU A 766 7.78 -57.45 32.57
N THR A 767 8.07 -57.99 33.76
CA THR A 767 7.87 -59.42 34.04
C THR A 767 6.41 -59.70 34.37
N TYR A 768 5.81 -60.71 33.72
CA TYR A 768 4.41 -61.08 33.99
C TYR A 768 4.25 -61.73 35.39
N PRO A 769 3.36 -61.23 36.26
CA PRO A 769 3.17 -61.73 37.63
C PRO A 769 2.35 -63.04 37.67
N ALA A 770 2.87 -64.10 37.05
CA ALA A 770 2.19 -65.39 36.86
C ALA A 770 1.73 -66.05 38.16
N SER A 771 2.50 -65.92 39.25
CA SER A 771 2.20 -66.54 40.54
C SER A 771 0.98 -65.93 41.24
N VAL A 772 0.67 -64.67 40.95
CA VAL A 772 -0.47 -63.94 41.52
C VAL A 772 -1.67 -64.03 40.58
N LEU A 773 -1.50 -63.61 39.32
CA LEU A 773 -2.60 -63.60 38.35
C LEU A 773 -3.06 -65.01 37.95
N GLY A 774 -2.17 -66.01 38.05
CA GLY A 774 -2.53 -67.41 37.88
C GLY A 774 -3.56 -67.90 38.91
N ARG A 775 -3.55 -67.37 40.14
CA ARG A 775 -4.57 -67.69 41.16
C ARG A 775 -5.95 -67.17 40.78
N GLY A 776 -5.99 -66.09 40.01
CA GLY A 776 -7.22 -65.49 39.47
C GLY A 776 -7.58 -65.99 38.06
N GLY A 777 -6.94 -67.05 37.56
CA GLY A 777 -7.28 -67.68 36.29
C GLY A 777 -6.50 -67.23 35.05
N ALA A 778 -5.49 -66.35 35.18
CA ALA A 778 -4.67 -65.90 34.06
C ALA A 778 -3.18 -66.14 34.34
N SER A 779 -2.70 -67.37 34.15
CA SER A 779 -1.30 -67.75 34.40
C SER A 779 -0.31 -67.20 33.37
N THR A 780 -0.79 -66.68 32.24
CA THR A 780 0.04 -66.11 31.17
C THR A 780 -0.54 -64.79 30.67
N ILE A 781 0.30 -63.93 30.08
CA ILE A 781 -0.15 -62.68 29.43
C ILE A 781 -1.15 -62.94 28.30
N SER A 782 -1.02 -64.06 27.58
CA SER A 782 -1.97 -64.46 26.54
C SER A 782 -3.36 -64.78 27.12
N ALA A 783 -3.41 -65.47 28.27
CA ALA A 783 -4.66 -65.71 28.98
C ALA A 783 -5.30 -64.41 29.50
N PHE A 784 -4.49 -63.49 30.04
CA PHE A 784 -4.97 -62.17 30.47
C PHE A 784 -5.54 -61.35 29.31
N ALA A 785 -4.79 -61.24 28.21
CA ALA A 785 -5.20 -60.50 27.01
C ALA A 785 -6.46 -61.12 26.38
N GLY A 786 -6.58 -62.44 26.37
CA GLY A 786 -7.79 -63.14 25.94
C GLY A 786 -9.01 -62.77 26.78
N LEU A 787 -8.90 -62.79 28.11
CA LEU A 787 -9.98 -62.39 29.02
C LEU A 787 -10.35 -60.91 28.84
N ALA A 788 -9.36 -60.02 28.72
CA ALA A 788 -9.60 -58.60 28.50
C ALA A 788 -10.36 -58.37 27.18
N TYR A 789 -9.97 -59.06 26.11
CA TYR A 789 -10.69 -59.01 24.84
C TYR A 789 -12.14 -59.48 25.00
N ASP A 790 -12.35 -60.63 25.61
CA ASP A 790 -13.67 -61.27 25.68
C ASP A 790 -14.65 -60.42 26.52
N GLU A 791 -14.21 -59.91 27.67
CA GLU A 791 -15.05 -59.04 28.52
C GLU A 791 -15.35 -57.70 27.84
N ALA A 792 -14.37 -57.10 27.14
CA ALA A 792 -14.59 -55.84 26.42
C ALA A 792 -15.56 -56.01 25.24
N ALA A 793 -15.34 -57.02 24.41
CA ALA A 793 -16.17 -57.31 23.25
C ALA A 793 -17.61 -57.64 23.64
N ALA A 794 -17.82 -58.35 24.76
CA ALA A 794 -19.14 -58.65 25.29
C ALA A 794 -19.94 -57.37 25.62
N GLU A 795 -19.29 -56.36 26.19
CA GLU A 795 -19.92 -55.07 26.53
C GLU A 795 -19.88 -54.04 25.39
N GLY A 796 -19.37 -54.40 24.20
CA GLY A 796 -19.23 -53.49 23.06
C GLY A 796 -18.24 -52.33 23.27
N VAL A 797 -17.33 -52.47 24.23
CA VAL A 797 -16.25 -51.52 24.52
C VAL A 797 -15.00 -51.96 23.75
N SER A 798 -14.18 -51.00 23.29
CA SER A 798 -12.92 -51.34 22.59
C SER A 798 -12.03 -52.24 23.47
N PRO A 799 -11.67 -53.44 23.00
CA PRO A 799 -10.69 -54.29 23.69
C PRO A 799 -9.34 -53.62 23.88
N GLU A 800 -8.87 -52.93 22.85
CA GLU A 800 -7.60 -52.20 22.85
C GLU A 800 -7.59 -51.15 23.97
N LEU A 801 -8.68 -50.39 24.12
CA LEU A 801 -8.85 -49.42 25.20
C LEU A 801 -8.79 -50.08 26.58
N LEU A 802 -9.59 -51.13 26.82
CA LEU A 802 -9.61 -51.80 28.13
C LEU A 802 -8.21 -52.29 28.50
N PHE A 803 -7.50 -52.88 27.54
CA PHE A 803 -6.15 -53.37 27.76
C PHE A 803 -5.17 -52.26 28.08
N VAL A 804 -5.09 -51.18 27.27
CA VAL A 804 -4.13 -50.10 27.54
C VAL A 804 -4.47 -49.35 28.82
N GLN A 805 -5.75 -49.22 29.17
CA GLN A 805 -6.15 -48.62 30.43
C GLN A 805 -5.70 -49.48 31.61
N ALA A 806 -5.93 -50.81 31.57
CA ALA A 806 -5.42 -51.72 32.58
C ALA A 806 -3.88 -51.64 32.72
N MET A 807 -3.15 -51.52 31.59
CA MET A 807 -1.69 -51.34 31.63
C MET A 807 -1.29 -50.00 32.24
N LYS A 808 -1.96 -48.89 31.88
CA LYS A 808 -1.67 -47.55 32.43
C LYS A 808 -1.92 -47.50 33.94
N GLU A 809 -3.08 -47.97 34.38
CA GLU A 809 -3.51 -47.94 35.79
C GLU A 809 -2.64 -48.80 36.71
N THR A 810 -2.15 -49.94 36.20
CA THR A 810 -1.34 -50.86 37.00
C THR A 810 0.16 -50.65 36.83
N GLY A 811 0.60 -49.77 35.93
CA GLY A 811 2.00 -49.70 35.50
C GLY A 811 2.45 -51.03 34.92
N TRP A 812 1.79 -51.49 33.85
CA TRP A 812 2.07 -52.76 33.15
C TRP A 812 2.02 -53.99 34.08
N LEU A 813 0.95 -54.08 34.87
CA LEU A 813 0.70 -55.14 35.84
C LEU A 813 1.72 -55.24 37.00
N GLN A 814 2.50 -54.18 37.25
CA GLN A 814 3.50 -54.16 38.34
C GLN A 814 2.96 -53.61 39.66
N TYR A 815 1.87 -52.84 39.65
CA TYR A 815 1.15 -52.33 40.82
C TYR A 815 2.00 -51.46 41.75
N GLY A 816 2.50 -50.33 41.23
CA GLY A 816 3.33 -49.37 41.97
C GLY A 816 2.60 -48.42 42.94
N GLY A 817 1.27 -48.53 43.07
CA GLY A 817 0.43 -47.66 43.90
C GLY A 817 -0.27 -48.37 45.06
N ASP A 818 -1.39 -47.81 45.54
CA ASP A 818 -2.15 -48.35 46.68
C ASP A 818 -2.83 -49.69 46.38
N VAL A 819 -3.16 -49.96 45.11
CA VAL A 819 -3.80 -51.20 44.66
C VAL A 819 -2.75 -52.29 44.46
N LYS A 820 -3.03 -53.51 44.95
CA LYS A 820 -2.13 -54.67 44.85
C LYS A 820 -2.60 -55.68 43.80
N ALA A 821 -1.65 -56.41 43.21
CA ALA A 821 -1.91 -57.47 42.22
C ALA A 821 -2.90 -58.55 42.70
N THR A 822 -2.94 -58.84 44.00
CA THR A 822 -3.86 -59.83 44.60
C THR A 822 -5.31 -59.37 44.62
N GLN A 823 -5.59 -58.09 44.38
CA GLN A 823 -6.95 -57.54 44.36
C GLN A 823 -7.64 -57.71 43.01
N PHE A 824 -6.90 -58.02 41.95
CA PHE A 824 -7.39 -58.08 40.58
C PHE A 824 -8.17 -56.82 40.16
N ASN A 825 -7.79 -55.66 40.72
CA ASN A 825 -8.44 -54.37 40.45
C ASN A 825 -7.60 -53.57 39.45
N PHE A 826 -7.74 -53.90 38.16
CA PHE A 826 -6.91 -53.34 37.09
C PHE A 826 -7.27 -51.89 36.73
N GLY A 827 -8.46 -51.43 37.10
CA GLY A 827 -8.94 -50.07 36.82
C GLY A 827 -8.74 -49.09 37.98
N GLY A 828 -8.09 -49.50 39.07
CA GLY A 828 -7.93 -48.64 40.25
C GLY A 828 -9.26 -48.32 40.96
N LEU A 829 -10.31 -49.13 40.76
CA LEU A 829 -11.68 -48.79 41.12
C LEU A 829 -11.81 -48.54 42.63
N GLY A 830 -12.09 -47.28 42.96
CA GLY A 830 -12.22 -46.67 44.30
C GLY A 830 -11.00 -46.78 45.21
N ALA A 831 -9.81 -46.87 44.64
CA ALA A 831 -8.63 -46.34 45.30
C ALA A 831 -8.75 -44.80 45.35
N THR A 832 -8.38 -44.20 46.47
CA THR A 832 -8.50 -42.74 46.70
C THR A 832 -7.16 -42.05 46.97
N GLY A 833 -6.05 -42.80 46.95
CA GLY A 833 -4.75 -42.33 47.43
C GLY A 833 -4.61 -42.48 48.94
N GLY A 834 -3.38 -42.32 49.45
CA GLY A 834 -3.10 -42.28 50.90
C GLY A 834 -3.19 -43.64 51.61
N GLY A 835 -2.97 -44.75 50.90
CA GLY A 835 -2.96 -46.09 51.47
C GLY A 835 -4.30 -46.81 51.46
N ASN A 836 -5.34 -46.25 50.83
CA ASN A 836 -6.64 -46.90 50.64
C ASN A 836 -6.60 -47.80 49.39
N PRO A 837 -6.55 -49.14 49.53
CA PRO A 837 -6.23 -50.05 48.42
C PRO A 837 -7.37 -50.22 47.40
N GLY A 838 -8.54 -49.60 47.62
CA GLY A 838 -9.72 -49.82 46.78
C GLY A 838 -10.29 -51.24 46.89
N ASN A 839 -11.12 -51.63 45.92
CA ASN A 839 -11.82 -52.93 45.94
C ASN A 839 -10.93 -54.11 45.56
N SER A 840 -11.39 -55.31 45.90
CA SER A 840 -10.83 -56.59 45.46
C SER A 840 -11.89 -57.41 44.74
N PHE A 841 -11.48 -58.15 43.72
CA PHE A 841 -12.33 -59.00 42.91
C PHE A 841 -11.92 -60.47 43.05
N ALA A 842 -12.84 -61.39 42.79
CA ALA A 842 -12.64 -62.82 43.02
C ALA A 842 -11.67 -63.48 42.02
N SER A 843 -11.54 -62.91 40.81
CA SER A 843 -10.67 -63.43 39.75
C SER A 843 -10.25 -62.31 38.80
N VAL A 844 -9.28 -62.60 37.93
CA VAL A 844 -8.82 -61.69 36.87
C VAL A 844 -9.98 -61.30 35.96
N GLN A 845 -10.80 -62.28 35.56
CA GLN A 845 -11.97 -62.06 34.72
C GLN A 845 -12.98 -61.11 35.37
N ILE A 846 -13.29 -61.30 36.65
CA ILE A 846 -14.25 -60.45 37.37
C ILE A 846 -13.70 -59.02 37.54
N GLY A 847 -12.39 -58.87 37.74
CA GLY A 847 -11.73 -57.57 37.78
C GLY A 847 -11.82 -56.80 36.46
N LEU A 848 -11.51 -57.47 35.35
CA LEU A 848 -11.64 -56.90 34.00
C LEU A 848 -13.10 -56.57 33.67
N ARG A 849 -14.04 -57.44 34.06
CA ARG A 849 -15.48 -57.20 33.96
C ARG A 849 -15.91 -55.92 34.68
N ALA A 850 -15.46 -55.75 35.92
CA ALA A 850 -15.78 -54.55 36.70
C ALA A 850 -15.31 -53.28 35.98
N GLN A 851 -14.07 -53.30 35.45
CA GLN A 851 -13.50 -52.16 34.72
C GLN A 851 -14.29 -51.85 33.44
N VAL A 852 -14.59 -52.86 32.62
CA VAL A 852 -15.29 -52.65 31.36
C VAL A 852 -16.75 -52.23 31.55
N GLN A 853 -17.43 -52.72 32.59
CA GLN A 853 -18.77 -52.24 32.97
C GLN A 853 -18.76 -50.74 33.33
N HIS A 854 -17.69 -50.24 33.97
CA HIS A 854 -17.53 -48.81 34.23
C HIS A 854 -17.22 -48.02 32.95
N LEU A 855 -16.37 -48.52 32.06
CA LEU A 855 -16.15 -47.89 30.75
C LEU A 855 -17.45 -47.81 29.94
N ARG A 856 -18.25 -48.88 29.94
CA ARG A 856 -19.58 -48.91 29.32
C ARG A 856 -20.51 -47.88 29.94
N ALA A 857 -20.49 -47.73 31.27
CA ALA A 857 -21.26 -46.70 31.98
C ALA A 857 -20.86 -45.29 31.58
N TYR A 858 -19.58 -44.98 31.52
CA TYR A 858 -19.08 -43.68 31.09
C TYR A 858 -19.50 -43.35 29.65
N ALA A 859 -19.54 -44.35 28.77
CA ALA A 859 -19.77 -44.12 27.35
C ALA A 859 -21.24 -44.13 26.92
N ASP A 860 -22.08 -44.96 27.52
CA ASP A 860 -23.46 -45.16 27.12
C ASP A 860 -24.44 -44.47 28.08
N PRO A 861 -25.12 -43.38 27.68
CA PRO A 861 -26.10 -42.70 28.53
C PRO A 861 -27.33 -43.54 28.86
N THR A 862 -27.55 -44.64 28.12
CA THR A 862 -28.75 -45.49 28.21
C THR A 862 -28.52 -46.84 28.89
N VAL A 863 -27.29 -47.11 29.35
CA VAL A 863 -26.98 -48.42 29.96
C VAL A 863 -27.63 -48.56 31.34
N THR A 864 -28.23 -49.72 31.56
CA THR A 864 -28.78 -50.16 32.84
C THR A 864 -28.18 -51.52 33.19
N THR A 865 -28.34 -51.98 34.43
CA THR A 865 -27.83 -53.28 34.86
C THR A 865 -28.39 -54.44 34.03
N ALA A 866 -29.62 -54.32 33.52
CA ALA A 866 -30.27 -55.29 32.66
C ALA A 866 -29.74 -55.32 31.21
N ARG A 867 -28.95 -54.32 30.80
CA ARG A 867 -28.40 -54.19 29.44
C ARG A 867 -26.92 -54.54 29.35
N LEU A 868 -26.29 -54.89 30.47
CA LEU A 868 -24.93 -55.41 30.50
C LEU A 868 -24.91 -56.87 30.02
N ALA A 869 -23.80 -57.29 29.42
CA ALA A 869 -23.63 -58.67 28.98
C ALA A 869 -23.56 -59.65 30.16
N HIS A 870 -23.14 -59.15 31.31
CA HIS A 870 -23.00 -59.92 32.55
C HIS A 870 -23.54 -59.14 33.75
N ASP A 871 -23.91 -59.86 34.81
CA ASP A 871 -24.33 -59.25 36.08
C ASP A 871 -23.30 -58.23 36.58
N VAL A 872 -23.78 -57.15 37.20
CA VAL A 872 -22.91 -56.13 37.79
C VAL A 872 -22.07 -56.75 38.91
N VAL A 873 -20.76 -56.61 38.79
CA VAL A 873 -19.81 -57.17 39.77
C VAL A 873 -19.23 -56.13 40.74
N ASP A 874 -19.49 -54.85 40.50
CA ASP A 874 -19.10 -53.74 41.38
C ASP A 874 -20.28 -52.78 41.59
N PRO A 875 -20.76 -52.61 42.84
CA PRO A 875 -21.93 -51.77 43.14
C PRO A 875 -21.75 -50.30 42.75
N ARG A 876 -20.50 -49.82 42.63
CA ARG A 876 -20.18 -48.44 42.23
C ARG A 876 -20.49 -48.14 40.77
N PHE A 877 -20.81 -49.17 39.97
CA PHE A 877 -21.43 -48.97 38.67
C PHE A 877 -22.62 -47.98 38.76
N SER A 878 -23.37 -47.99 39.86
CA SER A 878 -24.50 -47.07 40.09
C SER A 878 -24.09 -45.60 40.30
N TYR A 879 -22.83 -45.32 40.66
CA TYR A 879 -22.34 -43.97 40.93
C TYR A 879 -21.82 -43.25 39.68
N VAL A 880 -21.53 -43.99 38.61
CA VAL A 880 -21.05 -43.41 37.35
C VAL A 880 -22.17 -42.61 36.68
N LYS A 881 -21.89 -41.34 36.35
CA LYS A 881 -22.77 -40.52 35.52
C LYS A 881 -22.80 -41.09 34.10
N LYS A 882 -23.92 -41.70 33.73
CA LYS A 882 -24.03 -42.45 32.46
C LYS A 882 -23.84 -41.54 31.24
N GLY A 883 -23.02 -41.97 30.28
CA GLY A 883 -22.75 -41.23 29.05
C GLY A 883 -21.94 -39.95 29.23
N SER A 884 -21.26 -39.75 30.37
CA SER A 884 -20.45 -38.55 30.59
C SER A 884 -19.16 -38.52 29.76
N ALA A 885 -18.65 -39.65 29.29
CA ALA A 885 -17.43 -39.76 28.48
C ALA A 885 -17.62 -40.77 27.33
N PRO A 886 -18.33 -40.39 26.25
CA PRO A 886 -18.52 -41.24 25.07
C PRO A 886 -17.23 -41.47 24.27
N TYR A 887 -16.26 -40.56 24.37
CA TYR A 887 -14.98 -40.62 23.67
C TYR A 887 -13.82 -40.92 24.64
N ILE A 888 -12.77 -41.60 24.16
CA ILE A 888 -11.60 -42.01 24.94
C ILE A 888 -10.89 -40.79 25.51
N GLU A 889 -10.76 -39.74 24.71
CA GLU A 889 -10.18 -38.45 25.11
C GLU A 889 -10.93 -37.82 26.28
N TYR A 890 -12.23 -38.10 26.42
CA TYR A 890 -13.10 -37.59 27.48
C TYR A 890 -13.10 -38.47 28.74
N LEU A 891 -12.34 -39.57 28.77
CA LEU A 891 -12.09 -40.29 30.03
C LEU A 891 -11.21 -39.47 30.99
N GLY A 892 -10.49 -38.47 30.51
CA GLY A 892 -9.88 -37.43 31.35
C GLY A 892 -10.90 -36.36 31.73
N THR A 893 -11.05 -36.09 33.02
CA THR A 893 -12.07 -35.16 33.53
C THR A 893 -11.81 -33.72 33.08
N GLN A 894 -10.55 -33.32 32.91
CA GLN A 894 -10.17 -31.95 32.53
C GLN A 894 -10.44 -31.66 31.05
N GLU A 895 -10.28 -32.66 30.19
CA GLU A 895 -10.49 -32.56 28.74
C GLU A 895 -11.95 -32.80 28.34
N ASN A 896 -12.75 -33.30 29.27
CA ASN A 896 -14.14 -33.64 29.06
C ASN A 896 -15.05 -32.41 29.26
N PRO A 897 -15.83 -31.98 28.25
CA PRO A 897 -16.76 -30.87 28.36
C PRO A 897 -17.82 -31.01 29.47
N SER A 898 -18.13 -32.24 29.90
CA SER A 898 -19.07 -32.51 30.98
C SER A 898 -18.46 -32.39 32.38
N GLY A 899 -17.14 -32.21 32.47
CA GLY A 899 -16.39 -32.19 33.72
C GLY A 899 -16.43 -33.51 34.50
N ALA A 900 -16.68 -34.64 33.82
CA ALA A 900 -16.82 -35.95 34.45
C ALA A 900 -16.23 -37.08 33.60
N GLY A 901 -15.08 -37.63 34.02
CA GLY A 901 -14.41 -38.76 33.37
C GLY A 901 -13.93 -39.82 34.36
N TRP A 902 -13.17 -40.80 33.86
CA TRP A 902 -12.56 -41.86 34.65
C TRP A 902 -11.52 -41.34 35.64
N ALA A 903 -10.62 -40.46 35.16
CA ALA A 903 -9.51 -39.94 35.93
C ALA A 903 -9.52 -38.40 35.94
N THR A 904 -9.00 -37.82 37.02
CA THR A 904 -8.89 -36.36 37.18
C THR A 904 -7.58 -35.79 36.66
N ALA A 905 -6.61 -36.64 36.31
CA ALA A 905 -5.33 -36.22 35.76
C ALA A 905 -5.50 -35.55 34.38
N LYS A 906 -4.76 -34.46 34.17
CA LYS A 906 -4.67 -33.77 32.89
C LYS A 906 -4.04 -34.68 31.85
N GLY A 907 -4.58 -34.70 30.65
CA GLY A 907 -4.10 -35.50 29.51
C GLY A 907 -4.39 -37.00 29.61
N TYR A 908 -5.20 -37.45 30.57
CA TYR A 908 -5.41 -38.89 30.77
C TYR A 908 -5.99 -39.59 29.54
N GLY A 909 -7.04 -39.03 28.94
CA GLY A 909 -7.66 -39.60 27.74
C GLY A 909 -6.75 -39.55 26.52
N THR A 910 -5.99 -38.46 26.36
CA THR A 910 -4.99 -38.33 25.28
C THR A 910 -3.85 -39.33 25.43
N ASP A 911 -3.39 -39.62 26.64
CA ASP A 911 -2.38 -40.65 26.91
C ASP A 911 -2.88 -42.04 26.53
N LEU A 912 -4.13 -42.36 26.89
CA LEU A 912 -4.75 -43.62 26.50
C LEU A 912 -4.79 -43.75 24.98
N MET A 913 -5.18 -42.70 24.26
CA MET A 913 -5.18 -42.72 22.80
C MET A 913 -3.78 -42.84 22.20
N ALA A 914 -2.77 -42.20 22.80
CA ALA A 914 -1.37 -42.37 22.38
C ALA A 914 -0.93 -43.84 22.55
N MET A 915 -1.29 -44.49 23.66
CA MET A 915 -1.03 -45.92 23.87
C MET A 915 -1.78 -46.81 22.88
N VAL A 916 -3.07 -46.52 22.61
CA VAL A 916 -3.85 -47.26 21.60
C VAL A 916 -3.16 -47.17 20.23
N ARG A 917 -2.78 -45.95 19.79
CA ARG A 917 -2.08 -45.74 18.52
C ARG A 917 -0.74 -46.49 18.49
N SER A 918 0.13 -46.29 19.48
CA SER A 918 1.48 -46.90 19.53
C SER A 918 1.48 -48.45 19.46
N HIS A 919 0.40 -49.07 19.93
CA HIS A 919 0.35 -50.53 20.05
C HIS A 919 -0.59 -51.22 19.07
N PHE A 920 -1.60 -50.53 18.54
CA PHE A 920 -2.67 -51.14 17.75
C PHE A 920 -2.92 -50.47 16.40
N GLY A 921 -2.45 -49.22 16.20
CA GLY A 921 -2.58 -48.44 14.97
C GLY A 921 -1.30 -48.39 14.16
#